data_AF-A0A971QCV2-F1
#
_entry.id   AF-A0A971QCV2-F1
#
_cell.length_a   1.000
_cell.length_b   1.000
_cell.length_c   1.000
_cell.angle_alpha   90.00
_cell.angle_beta   90.00
_cell.angle_gamma   90.00
#
_symmetry.space_group_name_H-M   'P 1'
#
loop_
_entity.id
_entity.type
_entity.pdbx_description
1 polymer ?
#
loop_
_entity_poly.entity_id
_entity_poly.type
_entity_poly.pdbx_seq_one_letter_code
_entity_poly.pdbx_strand_id
1 'polypeptide(L)'
;MPVILGLDIGSNSVGSAWVNTDEWQIHLGVSVFPAGVDEQENKRGAPKNQARREKRSQRRNIARRAGRKRHLRRLLTQAGLLPDKPANLQALFDTNPWQLRREGLSRPLTPHEFGRVLVHLNQRRGAVGIETDPEDPEEGKVKEGIDRLNALLRERGSQTFGQLMADLMDERRQHDPETGVAWHEPVRNRQYRIDETQQLYADRPRIQQEFSTLWDRQKTLGGPLAAILTDDLRKQLDDKDEDQTWRHRGILFGQRRTYWDTGTLGRCDLEPTERCLPLADMYAQEFRVIETVNNIRIARRGEAERTLTTEERHKVIDALRQQKTGSTATVRKALDIHKKAVKEFYSLNLERDEGREINTDWFYREIVHGVFGEPRWIQMDERGRESVNRAILKFDPDTKEHEPRLRAGAAQWWGLDAEAVDRFIAAWKSRPKLEKRLKLSRRAIRNLLPYMNAFDEENQRWPTQIEAREAFARDPNATDRTTGQPATPSQQERYALGAKPVTSADRRYIRKHEEPIPPAPMLSNPVVRKAIHEVRRHLIAWWRRFGRAPDRIVIEYVRSATQPEKVRNETLARNRRREGIRKRIIEQFDLATLSRNQQSRAVERVLLCRQQGGICAYTGDPISEKTAAEGRDVETDHIVPKSRSQDNGLNNKVLVTREANRGKGNQTLSEWMSPQQFADMEQRLQHLDKGQGADDYFSKKDCGRKWENLHREAPTTENFLNSQFTDTAYAAKQVGQWLREVLYDGERDGQRHVLTTKGSYTSILRNDWGLSESDLDRQWHEITEPDENEGDNQSRRARKEKNKNRADHLHHAIDAVCIAFAPDELQQLAWSAQKQEIARAQLGYWPRRKALPPPWPPLPDNPTDEQFQEAVATFRQQVLAAAQQVTVSHRPVKRKITGRFHEETAYGPVAGRLPRHRTEDASTLFTNRI
;
A
#
# COMPACT_ATOMS: atom_id res chain seq x y z
N MET A 1 21.48 10.13 38.10
CA MET A 1 22.62 10.04 37.16
C MET A 1 22.08 9.76 35.77
N PRO A 2 22.36 10.62 34.78
CA PRO A 2 21.77 10.55 33.46
C PRO A 2 22.18 9.28 32.72
N VAL A 3 21.20 8.51 32.23
CA VAL A 3 21.41 7.32 31.41
C VAL A 3 20.85 7.55 30.02
N ILE A 4 21.67 7.29 29.01
CA ILE A 4 21.29 7.36 27.60
C ILE A 4 21.09 5.94 27.06
N LEU A 5 19.94 5.70 26.43
CA LEU A 5 19.64 4.48 25.71
C LEU A 5 19.78 4.70 24.20
N GLY A 6 20.79 4.13 23.57
CA GLY A 6 20.86 4.01 22.10
C GLY A 6 20.14 2.75 21.63
N LEU A 7 19.36 2.85 20.54
CA LEU A 7 18.62 1.73 19.95
C LEU A 7 18.90 1.61 18.45
N ASP A 8 19.55 0.50 18.08
CA ASP A 8 19.60 0.01 16.69
C ASP A 8 18.44 -0.97 16.47
N ILE A 9 17.43 -0.54 15.71
CA ILE A 9 16.23 -1.33 15.48
C ILE A 9 16.29 -1.89 14.06
N GLY A 10 16.49 -3.20 13.95
CA GLY A 10 16.40 -3.95 12.71
C GLY A 10 15.03 -4.57 12.47
N SER A 11 14.89 -5.28 11.34
CA SER A 11 13.68 -6.03 10.98
C SER A 11 13.55 -7.37 11.73
N ASN A 12 14.69 -7.91 12.18
CA ASN A 12 14.88 -9.21 12.84
C ASN A 12 15.82 -9.14 14.05
N SER A 13 16.31 -7.95 14.41
CA SER A 13 17.20 -7.72 15.54
C SER A 13 16.90 -6.38 16.22
N VAL A 14 17.25 -6.26 17.50
CA VAL A 14 17.32 -5.00 18.23
C VAL A 14 18.61 -4.99 19.04
N GLY A 15 19.49 -4.03 18.75
CA GLY A 15 20.62 -3.67 19.58
C GLY A 15 20.26 -2.53 20.54
N SER A 16 20.73 -2.61 21.78
CA SER A 16 20.59 -1.54 22.77
C SER A 16 21.90 -1.27 23.48
N ALA A 17 22.23 0.01 23.67
CA ALA A 17 23.33 0.46 24.50
C ALA A 17 22.80 1.39 25.59
N TRP A 18 23.12 1.10 26.84
CA TRP A 18 22.74 1.86 28.02
C TRP A 18 24.00 2.47 28.60
N VAL A 19 24.09 3.79 28.53
CA VAL A 19 25.32 4.53 28.77
C VAL A 19 25.13 5.45 29.96
N ASN A 20 26.02 5.34 30.93
CA ASN A 20 26.21 6.35 31.98
C ASN A 20 27.47 7.16 31.65
N THR A 21 27.28 8.44 31.32
CA THR A 21 28.37 9.35 30.91
C THR A 21 29.21 9.83 32.07
N ASP A 22 28.69 9.82 33.30
CA ASP A 22 29.41 10.32 34.47
C ASP A 22 30.39 9.26 35.00
N GLU A 23 29.99 7.99 34.92
CA GLU A 23 30.78 6.85 35.38
C GLU A 23 31.55 6.15 34.24
N TRP A 24 31.41 6.64 33.01
CA TRP A 24 31.90 6.01 31.79
C TRP A 24 31.52 4.53 31.71
N GLN A 25 30.27 4.18 32.01
CA GLN A 25 29.80 2.78 31.97
C GLN A 25 28.94 2.52 30.75
N ILE A 26 29.15 1.36 30.11
CA ILE A 26 28.39 0.89 28.96
C ILE A 26 27.82 -0.49 29.27
N HIS A 27 26.49 -0.62 29.21
CA HIS A 27 25.81 -1.91 29.20
C HIS A 27 25.18 -2.15 27.84
N LEU A 28 25.42 -3.33 27.26
CA LEU A 28 24.97 -3.68 25.93
C LEU A 28 23.93 -4.81 25.98
N GLY A 29 23.08 -4.85 24.96
CA GLY A 29 22.11 -5.93 24.79
C GLY A 29 21.76 -6.13 23.33
N VAL A 30 21.60 -7.39 22.93
CA VAL A 30 21.16 -7.76 21.58
C VAL A 30 20.05 -8.79 21.70
N SER A 31 18.95 -8.57 20.98
CA SER A 31 17.95 -9.60 20.75
C SER A 31 17.76 -9.86 19.26
N VAL A 32 17.57 -11.14 18.93
CA VAL A 32 17.30 -11.62 17.57
C VAL A 32 15.98 -12.36 17.57
N PHE A 33 15.13 -12.06 16.60
CA PHE A 33 13.77 -12.59 16.51
C PHE A 33 13.37 -12.87 15.05
N PRO A 34 12.47 -13.83 14.80
CA PRO A 34 12.01 -14.13 13.45
C PRO A 34 11.40 -12.90 12.79
N ALA A 35 11.70 -12.66 11.52
CA ALA A 35 11.17 -11.51 10.82
C ALA A 35 9.62 -11.51 10.81
N GLY A 36 9.01 -10.32 10.77
CA GLY A 36 7.55 -10.15 10.63
C GLY A 36 6.98 -10.68 9.32
N VAL A 37 7.86 -11.03 8.38
CA VAL A 37 7.60 -11.40 7.00
C VAL A 37 8.09 -12.82 6.70
N ASP A 38 7.60 -13.42 5.62
CA ASP A 38 8.08 -14.72 5.15
C ASP A 38 9.57 -14.65 4.78
N GLU A 39 10.25 -15.78 4.93
CA GLU A 39 11.70 -15.93 4.70
C GLU A 39 12.00 -16.95 3.58
N GLN A 40 11.00 -17.69 3.09
CA GLN A 40 11.14 -18.63 1.97
C GLN A 40 11.49 -17.89 0.67
N GLU A 41 12.43 -18.41 -0.14
CA GLU A 41 12.93 -17.75 -1.36
C GLU A 41 11.83 -17.27 -2.32
N ASN A 42 10.73 -18.03 -2.46
CA ASN A 42 9.64 -17.69 -3.37
C ASN A 42 8.62 -16.68 -2.81
N LYS A 43 8.67 -16.36 -1.51
CA LYS A 43 7.68 -15.52 -0.80
C LYS A 43 8.29 -14.51 0.17
N ARG A 44 9.63 -14.39 0.20
CA ARG A 44 10.41 -13.59 1.15
C ARG A 44 9.90 -12.15 1.21
N GLY A 45 9.70 -11.57 2.40
CA GLY A 45 9.16 -10.21 2.53
C GLY A 45 7.63 -10.07 2.54
N ALA A 46 6.87 -11.11 2.14
CA ALA A 46 5.41 -11.08 2.27
C ALA A 46 4.98 -11.16 3.75
N PRO A 47 4.03 -10.34 4.24
CA PRO A 47 3.53 -10.46 5.60
C PRO A 47 2.96 -11.86 5.88
N LYS A 48 3.44 -12.56 6.93
CA LYS A 48 2.96 -13.92 7.28
C LYS A 48 1.43 -14.00 7.50
N ASN A 49 0.80 -12.88 7.83
CA ASN A 49 -0.65 -12.77 8.01
C ASN A 49 -1.45 -12.80 6.68
N GLN A 50 -0.81 -12.50 5.54
CA GLN A 50 -1.42 -12.50 4.21
C GLN A 50 -1.80 -13.93 3.79
N ALA A 51 -0.84 -14.86 3.82
CA ALA A 51 -1.10 -16.27 3.51
C ALA A 51 -2.22 -16.86 4.40
N ARG A 52 -2.22 -16.52 5.69
CA ARG A 52 -3.30 -16.93 6.62
C ARG A 52 -4.66 -16.38 6.19
N ARG A 53 -4.72 -15.13 5.72
CA ARG A 53 -5.94 -14.47 5.25
C ARG A 53 -6.48 -15.12 3.99
N GLU A 54 -5.60 -15.42 3.04
CA GLU A 54 -5.93 -16.12 1.78
C GLU A 54 -6.49 -17.51 2.06
N LYS A 55 -5.81 -18.33 2.87
CA LYS A 55 -6.31 -19.66 3.26
C LYS A 55 -7.63 -19.60 4.02
N ARG A 56 -7.83 -18.60 4.88
CA ARG A 56 -9.13 -18.38 5.54
C ARG A 56 -10.23 -18.03 4.54
N SER A 57 -9.93 -17.21 3.55
CA SER A 57 -10.87 -16.87 2.46
C SER A 57 -11.25 -18.12 1.65
N GLN A 58 -10.25 -18.92 1.24
CA GLN A 58 -10.46 -20.18 0.54
C GLN A 58 -11.33 -21.16 1.33
N ARG A 59 -11.06 -21.38 2.63
CA ARG A 59 -11.88 -22.24 3.49
C ARG A 59 -13.33 -21.75 3.58
N ARG A 60 -13.55 -20.44 3.74
CA ARG A 60 -14.91 -19.87 3.74
C ARG A 60 -15.62 -20.11 2.41
N ASN A 61 -14.93 -19.95 1.29
CA ASN A 61 -15.48 -20.20 -0.04
C ASN A 61 -15.83 -21.67 -0.25
N ILE A 62 -14.98 -22.60 0.19
CA ILE A 62 -15.21 -24.06 0.14
C ILE A 62 -16.43 -24.42 1.00
N ALA A 63 -16.45 -24.01 2.27
CA ALA A 63 -17.55 -24.30 3.19
C ALA A 63 -18.89 -23.76 2.68
N ARG A 64 -18.91 -22.52 2.17
CA ARG A 64 -20.12 -21.92 1.57
C ARG A 64 -20.55 -22.63 0.30
N ARG A 65 -19.62 -23.03 -0.56
CA ARG A 65 -19.92 -23.83 -1.76
C ARG A 65 -20.52 -25.18 -1.39
N ALA A 66 -19.95 -25.87 -0.39
CA ALA A 66 -20.46 -27.15 0.11
C ALA A 66 -21.86 -27.00 0.74
N GLY A 67 -22.05 -26.02 1.62
CA GLY A 67 -23.34 -25.71 2.24
C GLY A 67 -24.42 -25.39 1.19
N ARG A 68 -24.10 -24.54 0.22
CA ARG A 68 -25.00 -24.22 -0.90
C ARG A 68 -25.41 -25.45 -1.70
N LYS A 69 -24.44 -26.31 -2.08
CA LYS A 69 -24.73 -27.57 -2.79
C LYS A 69 -25.63 -28.49 -1.97
N ARG A 70 -25.42 -28.57 -0.66
CA ARG A 70 -26.25 -29.37 0.26
C ARG A 70 -27.68 -28.84 0.35
N HIS A 71 -27.85 -27.53 0.54
CA HIS A 71 -29.17 -26.90 0.59
C HIS A 71 -29.91 -27.06 -0.74
N LEU A 72 -29.23 -26.87 -1.86
CA LEU A 72 -29.84 -27.10 -3.17
C LEU A 72 -30.31 -28.55 -3.33
N ARG A 73 -29.45 -29.52 -3.03
CA ARG A 73 -29.84 -30.94 -3.15
C ARG A 73 -31.09 -31.25 -2.32
N ARG A 74 -31.16 -30.77 -1.08
CA ARG A 74 -32.34 -30.94 -0.21
C ARG A 74 -33.59 -30.33 -0.84
N LEU A 75 -33.51 -29.06 -1.26
CA LEU A 75 -34.64 -28.38 -1.90
C LEU A 75 -35.12 -29.11 -3.15
N LEU A 76 -34.19 -29.49 -4.04
CA LEU A 76 -34.56 -30.18 -5.28
C LEU A 76 -35.15 -31.57 -5.02
N THR A 77 -34.67 -32.28 -4.00
CA THR A 77 -35.24 -33.58 -3.59
C THR A 77 -36.67 -33.41 -3.08
N GLN A 78 -36.89 -32.44 -2.18
CA GLN A 78 -38.23 -32.11 -1.66
C GLN A 78 -39.21 -31.66 -2.75
N ALA A 79 -38.72 -30.96 -3.78
CA ALA A 79 -39.50 -30.52 -4.92
C ALA A 79 -39.71 -31.61 -6.00
N GLY A 80 -39.19 -32.84 -5.81
CA GLY A 80 -39.28 -33.92 -6.81
C GLY A 80 -38.40 -33.70 -8.06
N LEU A 81 -37.44 -32.77 -8.00
CA LEU A 81 -36.49 -32.49 -9.07
C LEU A 81 -35.19 -33.30 -8.96
N LEU A 82 -34.96 -34.01 -7.85
CA LEU A 82 -33.88 -34.99 -7.73
C LEU A 82 -34.43 -36.31 -7.19
N PRO A 83 -33.89 -37.45 -7.65
CA PRO A 83 -34.29 -38.76 -7.14
C PRO A 83 -33.78 -38.99 -5.71
N ASP A 84 -34.61 -39.61 -4.87
CA ASP A 84 -34.28 -39.95 -3.48
C ASP A 84 -33.29 -41.11 -3.36
N LYS A 85 -33.29 -42.03 -4.33
CA LYS A 85 -32.45 -43.24 -4.30
C LYS A 85 -31.03 -42.96 -4.82
N PRO A 86 -29.97 -43.37 -4.10
CA PRO A 86 -28.58 -43.11 -4.50
C PRO A 86 -28.20 -43.61 -5.90
N ALA A 87 -28.67 -44.78 -6.31
CA ALA A 87 -28.39 -45.35 -7.64
C ALA A 87 -28.96 -44.49 -8.77
N ASN A 88 -30.22 -44.05 -8.63
CA ASN A 88 -30.87 -43.16 -9.59
C ASN A 88 -30.19 -41.78 -9.63
N LEU A 89 -29.75 -41.30 -8.47
CA LEU A 89 -28.98 -40.07 -8.39
C LEU A 89 -27.64 -40.20 -9.12
N GLN A 90 -26.94 -41.33 -8.97
CA GLN A 90 -25.68 -41.56 -9.69
C GLN A 90 -25.90 -41.58 -11.21
N ALA A 91 -26.87 -42.38 -11.68
CA ALA A 91 -27.22 -42.45 -13.10
C ALA A 91 -27.58 -41.07 -13.69
N LEU A 92 -28.31 -40.24 -12.93
CA LEU A 92 -28.61 -38.86 -13.33
C LEU A 92 -27.34 -38.01 -13.42
N PHE A 93 -26.39 -38.18 -12.52
CA PHE A 93 -25.15 -37.39 -12.50
C PHE A 93 -24.16 -37.79 -13.60
N ASP A 94 -24.27 -39.01 -14.11
CA ASP A 94 -23.52 -39.53 -15.27
C ASP A 94 -24.03 -38.94 -16.59
N THR A 95 -25.26 -38.40 -16.63
CA THR A 95 -25.75 -37.67 -17.81
C THR A 95 -24.98 -36.36 -18.05
N ASN A 96 -24.94 -35.92 -19.32
CA ASN A 96 -24.23 -34.71 -19.71
C ASN A 96 -25.08 -33.45 -19.45
N PRO A 97 -24.72 -32.61 -18.46
CA PRO A 97 -25.52 -31.45 -18.12
C PRO A 97 -25.44 -30.31 -19.15
N TRP A 98 -24.48 -30.30 -20.07
CA TRP A 98 -24.45 -29.33 -21.17
C TRP A 98 -25.50 -29.70 -22.22
N GLN A 99 -25.58 -30.98 -22.59
CA GLN A 99 -26.59 -31.48 -23.51
C GLN A 99 -28.01 -31.23 -23.00
N LEU A 100 -28.28 -31.55 -21.73
CA LEU A 100 -29.57 -31.24 -21.10
C LEU A 100 -29.90 -29.74 -21.09
N ARG A 101 -28.89 -28.85 -20.92
CA ARG A 101 -29.09 -27.39 -21.00
C ARG A 101 -29.44 -26.93 -22.41
N ARG A 102 -28.92 -27.56 -23.46
CA ARG A 102 -29.30 -27.28 -24.86
C ARG A 102 -30.69 -27.83 -25.17
N GLU A 103 -30.93 -29.09 -24.86
CA GLU A 103 -32.20 -29.79 -25.14
C GLU A 103 -33.38 -29.15 -24.40
N GLY A 104 -33.16 -28.61 -23.19
CA GLY A 104 -34.18 -27.88 -22.45
C GLY A 104 -34.69 -26.60 -23.11
N LEU A 105 -34.13 -26.18 -24.25
CA LEU A 105 -34.66 -25.09 -25.06
C LEU A 105 -35.69 -25.55 -26.09
N SER A 106 -35.64 -26.82 -26.51
CA SER A 106 -36.43 -27.35 -27.62
C SER A 106 -37.40 -28.46 -27.22
N ARG A 107 -37.11 -29.25 -26.18
CA ARG A 107 -37.97 -30.34 -25.70
C ARG A 107 -38.31 -30.20 -24.21
N PRO A 108 -39.45 -30.74 -23.76
CA PRO A 108 -39.71 -30.89 -22.33
C PRO A 108 -38.68 -31.85 -21.70
N LEU A 109 -38.08 -31.42 -20.60
CA LEU A 109 -37.21 -32.23 -19.76
C LEU A 109 -38.04 -32.91 -18.66
N THR A 110 -37.57 -34.06 -18.20
CA THR A 110 -38.10 -34.67 -16.99
C THR A 110 -37.74 -33.83 -15.75
N PRO A 111 -38.49 -33.95 -14.63
CA PRO A 111 -38.15 -33.29 -13.37
C PRO A 111 -36.69 -33.50 -12.94
N HIS A 112 -36.20 -34.74 -13.06
CA HIS A 112 -34.83 -35.10 -12.69
C HIS A 112 -33.77 -34.51 -13.64
N GLU A 113 -34.01 -34.52 -14.95
CA GLU A 113 -33.13 -33.87 -15.92
C GLU A 113 -32.99 -32.37 -15.65
N PHE A 114 -34.09 -31.68 -15.35
CA PHE A 114 -34.04 -30.27 -14.98
C PHE A 114 -33.32 -30.04 -13.65
N GLY A 115 -33.52 -30.91 -12.65
CA GLY A 115 -32.73 -30.87 -11.42
C GLY A 115 -31.23 -31.03 -11.66
N ARG A 116 -30.82 -31.90 -12.60
CA ARG A 116 -29.42 -32.05 -13.03
C ARG A 116 -28.86 -30.75 -13.61
N VAL A 117 -29.65 -30.03 -14.40
CA VAL A 117 -29.32 -28.69 -14.93
C VAL A 117 -29.11 -27.70 -13.78
N LEU A 118 -30.04 -27.62 -12.83
CA LEU A 118 -29.95 -26.69 -11.68
C LEU A 118 -28.73 -26.96 -10.80
N VAL A 119 -28.39 -28.24 -10.55
CA VAL A 119 -27.16 -28.63 -9.84
C VAL A 119 -25.92 -28.13 -10.57
N HIS A 120 -25.92 -28.22 -11.91
CA HIS A 120 -24.80 -27.79 -12.73
C HIS A 120 -24.64 -26.26 -12.71
N LEU A 121 -25.73 -25.50 -12.86
CA LEU A 121 -25.75 -24.04 -12.75
C LEU A 121 -25.23 -23.58 -11.37
N ASN A 122 -25.63 -24.25 -10.28
CA ASN A 122 -25.15 -23.94 -8.93
C ASN A 122 -23.64 -24.15 -8.74
N GLN A 123 -23.11 -25.20 -9.36
CA GLN A 123 -21.69 -25.51 -9.33
C GLN A 123 -20.87 -24.47 -10.11
N ARG A 124 -21.42 -23.97 -11.23
CA ARG A 124 -20.76 -23.07 -12.18
C ARG A 124 -21.55 -21.78 -12.36
N ARG A 125 -21.84 -21.11 -11.24
CA ARG A 125 -22.73 -19.94 -11.21
C ARG A 125 -22.16 -18.64 -11.80
N GLY A 126 -20.93 -18.61 -12.32
CA GLY A 126 -20.29 -17.37 -12.79
C GLY A 126 -19.91 -16.39 -11.67
N ALA A 127 -19.02 -15.44 -11.96
CA ALA A 127 -18.60 -14.39 -11.02
C ALA A 127 -19.49 -13.14 -11.15
N VAL A 128 -19.70 -12.41 -10.05
CA VAL A 128 -20.64 -11.28 -9.97
C VAL A 128 -19.91 -10.02 -9.56
N GLY A 129 -20.24 -8.89 -10.20
CA GLY A 129 -19.64 -7.59 -9.88
C GLY A 129 -18.14 -7.56 -10.12
N ILE A 130 -17.67 -8.19 -11.20
CA ILE A 130 -16.27 -8.08 -11.60
C ILE A 130 -16.11 -6.71 -12.26
N GLU A 131 -15.67 -5.72 -11.48
CA GLU A 131 -14.86 -4.65 -12.06
C GLU A 131 -13.51 -5.30 -12.36
N THR A 132 -13.39 -5.90 -13.54
CA THR A 132 -12.15 -6.52 -13.97
C THR A 132 -11.14 -5.41 -14.20
N ASP A 133 -9.99 -5.49 -13.52
CA ASP A 133 -8.79 -4.78 -13.94
C ASP A 133 -8.25 -5.53 -15.17
N PRO A 134 -8.41 -5.02 -16.42
CA PRO A 134 -7.91 -5.65 -17.64
C PRO A 134 -6.40 -5.86 -17.64
N GLU A 135 -5.69 -5.18 -16.73
CA GLU A 135 -4.24 -5.19 -16.65
C GLU A 135 -3.71 -6.02 -15.47
N ASP A 136 -4.57 -6.48 -14.56
CA ASP A 136 -4.24 -7.63 -13.74
C ASP A 136 -4.17 -8.86 -14.68
N PRO A 137 -3.03 -9.57 -14.75
CA PRO A 137 -2.87 -10.66 -15.72
C PRO A 137 -3.95 -11.74 -15.58
N GLU A 138 -4.48 -11.95 -14.38
CA GLU A 138 -5.51 -12.96 -14.14
C GLU A 138 -6.93 -12.39 -14.30
N GLU A 139 -7.21 -11.15 -13.85
CA GLU A 139 -8.54 -10.55 -14.04
C GLU A 139 -8.79 -10.07 -15.48
N GLY A 140 -7.75 -9.62 -16.20
CA GLY A 140 -7.83 -9.24 -17.61
C GLY A 140 -8.14 -10.42 -18.52
N LYS A 141 -7.51 -11.58 -18.28
CA LYS A 141 -7.88 -12.85 -18.95
C LYS A 141 -9.35 -13.19 -18.77
N VAL A 142 -9.89 -12.98 -17.56
CA VAL A 142 -11.31 -13.21 -17.28
C VAL A 142 -12.19 -12.25 -18.09
N LYS A 143 -11.82 -10.96 -18.18
CA LYS A 143 -12.57 -9.98 -18.99
C LYS A 143 -12.56 -10.33 -20.47
N GLU A 144 -11.38 -10.53 -21.05
CA GLU A 144 -11.22 -10.89 -22.46
C GLU A 144 -12.01 -12.15 -22.81
N GLY A 145 -11.97 -13.16 -21.94
CA GLY A 145 -12.73 -14.38 -22.16
C GLY A 145 -14.25 -14.25 -21.89
N ILE A 146 -14.71 -13.24 -21.14
CA ILE A 146 -16.14 -12.86 -21.08
C ILE A 146 -16.54 -12.19 -22.40
N ASP A 147 -15.74 -11.25 -22.90
CA ASP A 147 -16.02 -10.52 -24.14
C ASP A 147 -16.02 -11.46 -25.35
N ARG A 148 -15.05 -12.39 -25.40
CA ARG A 148 -15.00 -13.47 -26.39
C ARG A 148 -16.22 -14.37 -26.33
N LEU A 149 -16.63 -14.79 -25.13
CA LEU A 149 -17.84 -15.59 -24.96
C LEU A 149 -19.06 -14.85 -25.52
N ASN A 150 -19.19 -13.56 -25.22
CA ASN A 150 -20.30 -12.73 -25.71
C ASN A 150 -20.27 -12.56 -27.23
N ALA A 151 -19.10 -12.42 -27.83
CA ALA A 151 -18.93 -12.37 -29.28
C ALA A 151 -19.35 -13.71 -29.94
N LEU A 152 -18.86 -14.83 -29.41
CA LEU A 152 -19.13 -16.16 -29.95
C LEU A 152 -20.62 -16.55 -29.85
N LEU A 153 -21.29 -16.16 -28.76
CA LEU A 153 -22.75 -16.33 -28.63
C LEU A 153 -23.51 -15.62 -29.75
N ARG A 154 -23.10 -14.39 -30.11
CA ARG A 154 -23.73 -13.60 -31.18
C ARG A 154 -23.45 -14.19 -32.55
N GLU A 155 -22.19 -14.50 -32.82
CA GLU A 155 -21.74 -15.08 -34.09
C GLU A 155 -22.48 -16.38 -34.42
N ARG A 156 -22.63 -17.25 -33.42
CA ARG A 156 -23.25 -18.58 -33.61
C ARG A 156 -24.77 -18.58 -33.42
N GLY A 157 -25.37 -17.44 -33.08
CA GLY A 157 -26.80 -17.35 -32.78
C GLY A 157 -27.26 -18.23 -31.62
N SER A 158 -26.35 -18.61 -30.71
CA SER A 158 -26.69 -19.45 -29.55
C SER A 158 -27.50 -18.65 -28.54
N GLN A 159 -28.64 -19.19 -28.09
CA GLN A 159 -29.56 -18.50 -27.18
C GLN A 159 -29.02 -18.42 -25.74
N THR A 160 -28.24 -19.42 -25.33
CA THR A 160 -27.73 -19.54 -23.96
C THR A 160 -26.27 -20.01 -23.93
N PHE A 161 -25.59 -19.76 -22.80
CA PHE A 161 -24.24 -20.27 -22.58
C PHE A 161 -24.19 -21.79 -22.57
N GLY A 162 -25.19 -22.46 -21.98
CA GLY A 162 -25.30 -23.91 -21.97
C GLY A 162 -25.38 -24.52 -23.37
N GLN A 163 -26.16 -23.91 -24.27
CA GLN A 163 -26.25 -24.31 -25.67
C GLN A 163 -24.89 -24.23 -26.35
N LEU A 164 -24.23 -23.06 -26.30
CA LEU A 164 -22.93 -22.87 -26.93
C LEU A 164 -21.89 -23.90 -26.45
N MET A 165 -21.87 -24.19 -25.15
CA MET A 165 -20.93 -25.16 -24.58
C MET A 165 -21.22 -26.60 -24.99
N ALA A 166 -22.48 -26.95 -25.26
CA ALA A 166 -22.87 -28.25 -25.80
C ALA A 166 -22.46 -28.36 -27.28
N ASP A 167 -22.70 -27.31 -28.06
CA ASP A 167 -22.33 -27.25 -29.49
C ASP A 167 -20.81 -27.40 -29.66
N LEU A 168 -20.03 -26.62 -28.88
CA LEU A 168 -18.57 -26.76 -28.85
C LEU A 168 -18.11 -28.15 -28.38
N MET A 169 -18.89 -28.84 -27.54
CA MET A 169 -18.55 -30.18 -27.08
C MET A 169 -18.73 -31.21 -28.18
N ASP A 170 -19.80 -31.09 -28.97
CA ASP A 170 -20.07 -31.97 -30.10
C ASP A 170 -19.03 -31.76 -31.22
N GLU A 171 -18.67 -30.50 -31.51
CA GLU A 171 -17.62 -30.15 -32.48
C GLU A 171 -16.25 -30.69 -32.11
N ARG A 172 -15.94 -30.70 -30.81
CA ARG A 172 -14.66 -31.18 -30.28
C ARG A 172 -14.64 -32.69 -30.00
N ARG A 173 -15.64 -33.41 -30.50
CA ARG A 173 -15.68 -34.87 -30.41
C ARG A 173 -14.68 -35.46 -31.40
N GLN A 174 -13.73 -36.22 -30.89
CA GLN A 174 -12.78 -37.00 -31.67
C GLN A 174 -13.05 -38.49 -31.50
N HIS A 175 -12.49 -39.29 -32.39
CA HIS A 175 -12.55 -40.74 -32.34
C HIS A 175 -11.15 -41.32 -32.55
N ASP A 176 -10.86 -42.40 -31.84
CA ASP A 176 -9.71 -43.24 -32.13
C ASP A 176 -9.96 -44.01 -33.44
N PRO A 177 -9.12 -43.84 -34.47
CA PRO A 177 -9.28 -44.61 -35.71
C PRO A 177 -9.07 -46.13 -35.51
N GLU A 178 -8.27 -46.54 -34.52
CA GLU A 178 -7.94 -47.96 -34.27
C GLU A 178 -8.88 -48.62 -33.27
N THR A 179 -9.26 -47.90 -32.20
CA THR A 179 -10.09 -48.48 -31.13
C THR A 179 -11.56 -48.12 -31.22
N GLY A 180 -11.94 -47.14 -32.07
CA GLY A 180 -13.30 -46.60 -32.19
C GLY A 180 -13.77 -45.83 -30.96
N VAL A 181 -12.91 -45.65 -29.94
CA VAL A 181 -13.27 -44.96 -28.71
C VAL A 181 -13.38 -43.46 -28.97
N ALA A 182 -14.55 -42.89 -28.69
CA ALA A 182 -14.77 -41.45 -28.79
C ALA A 182 -14.32 -40.72 -27.52
N TRP A 183 -13.64 -39.58 -27.69
CA TRP A 183 -13.36 -38.64 -26.60
C TRP A 183 -13.71 -37.21 -27.03
N HIS A 184 -13.77 -36.29 -26.07
CA HIS A 184 -13.99 -34.88 -26.35
C HIS A 184 -12.77 -34.09 -25.92
N GLU A 185 -12.33 -33.14 -26.74
CA GLU A 185 -11.40 -32.13 -26.25
C GLU A 185 -12.05 -31.31 -25.12
N PRO A 186 -11.26 -30.73 -24.22
CA PRO A 186 -11.81 -29.95 -23.12
C PRO A 186 -12.62 -28.75 -23.63
N VAL A 187 -13.89 -28.68 -23.25
CA VAL A 187 -14.71 -27.46 -23.40
C VAL A 187 -14.62 -26.53 -22.18
N ARG A 188 -14.16 -27.05 -21.04
CA ARG A 188 -13.93 -26.24 -19.83
C ARG A 188 -12.49 -25.78 -19.77
N ASN A 189 -12.26 -24.53 -19.38
CA ASN A 189 -10.92 -23.99 -19.12
C ASN A 189 -10.10 -24.97 -18.28
N ARG A 190 -9.01 -25.48 -18.85
CA ARG A 190 -8.04 -26.37 -18.22
C ARG A 190 -6.65 -25.82 -18.55
N GLN A 191 -5.90 -25.51 -17.51
CA GLN A 191 -4.52 -25.06 -17.63
C GLN A 191 -3.71 -26.06 -18.45
N TYR A 192 -2.93 -25.57 -19.43
CA TYR A 192 -2.10 -26.34 -20.37
C TYR A 192 -2.83 -27.25 -21.38
N ARG A 193 -4.16 -27.24 -21.41
CA ARG A 193 -4.96 -28.05 -22.35
C ARG A 193 -5.84 -27.23 -23.27
N ILE A 194 -6.09 -25.97 -22.91
CA ILE A 194 -6.76 -24.98 -23.75
C ILE A 194 -5.89 -23.74 -23.73
N ASP A 195 -5.56 -23.24 -24.92
CA ASP A 195 -4.84 -21.98 -25.07
C ASP A 195 -5.60 -20.85 -24.33
N GLU A 196 -4.89 -19.97 -23.64
CA GLU A 196 -5.51 -18.88 -22.89
C GLU A 196 -6.38 -17.99 -23.79
N THR A 197 -6.01 -17.84 -25.07
CA THR A 197 -6.77 -17.14 -26.12
C THR A 197 -8.02 -17.89 -26.60
N GLN A 198 -8.28 -19.09 -26.08
CA GLN A 198 -9.48 -19.87 -26.38
C GLN A 198 -10.35 -20.13 -25.14
N GLN A 199 -9.93 -19.63 -23.97
CA GLN A 199 -10.69 -19.78 -22.74
C GLN A 199 -11.96 -18.91 -22.75
N LEU A 200 -13.05 -19.46 -22.20
CA LEU A 200 -14.36 -18.81 -22.13
C LEU A 200 -14.79 -18.64 -20.67
N TYR A 201 -15.32 -17.47 -20.32
CA TYR A 201 -15.74 -17.16 -18.96
C TYR A 201 -17.18 -16.63 -18.97
N ALA A 202 -18.10 -17.34 -18.32
CA ALA A 202 -19.46 -16.86 -18.12
C ALA A 202 -19.57 -16.09 -16.81
N ASP A 203 -20.00 -14.83 -16.90
CA ASP A 203 -20.33 -14.01 -15.74
C ASP A 203 -21.69 -14.40 -15.14
N ARG A 204 -21.99 -13.88 -13.95
CA ARG A 204 -23.24 -14.19 -13.22
C ARG A 204 -24.49 -13.80 -14.03
N PRO A 205 -24.57 -12.60 -14.65
CA PRO A 205 -25.70 -12.24 -15.49
C PRO A 205 -26.02 -13.25 -16.59
N ARG A 206 -25.00 -13.76 -17.31
CA ARG A 206 -25.23 -14.76 -18.38
C ARG A 206 -25.80 -16.06 -17.85
N ILE A 207 -25.33 -16.53 -16.69
CA ILE A 207 -25.88 -17.76 -16.07
C ILE A 207 -27.32 -17.53 -15.56
N GLN A 208 -27.64 -16.33 -15.05
CA GLN A 208 -29.00 -15.98 -14.63
C GLN A 208 -29.97 -15.84 -15.80
N GLN A 209 -29.50 -15.25 -16.92
CA GLN A 209 -30.24 -15.17 -18.17
C GLN A 209 -30.63 -16.58 -18.62
N GLU A 210 -29.66 -17.50 -18.71
CA GLU A 210 -29.92 -18.87 -19.12
C GLU A 210 -30.88 -19.61 -18.16
N PHE A 211 -30.71 -19.46 -16.85
CA PHE A 211 -31.65 -20.03 -15.88
C PHE A 211 -33.08 -19.54 -16.16
N SER A 212 -33.26 -18.24 -16.39
CA SER A 212 -34.57 -17.66 -16.68
C SER A 212 -35.14 -18.19 -18.00
N THR A 213 -34.33 -18.21 -19.07
CA THR A 213 -34.74 -18.73 -20.38
C THR A 213 -35.17 -20.19 -20.30
N LEU A 214 -34.39 -21.05 -19.63
CA LEU A 214 -34.75 -22.46 -19.48
C LEU A 214 -36.00 -22.64 -18.62
N TRP A 215 -36.14 -21.88 -17.53
CA TRP A 215 -37.32 -21.91 -16.68
C TRP A 215 -38.59 -21.57 -17.44
N ASP A 216 -38.57 -20.44 -18.15
CA ASP A 216 -39.72 -19.93 -18.90
C ASP A 216 -40.06 -20.86 -20.07
N ARG A 217 -39.04 -21.38 -20.77
CA ARG A 217 -39.23 -22.31 -21.89
C ARG A 217 -39.82 -23.65 -21.44
N GLN A 218 -39.35 -24.22 -20.33
CA GLN A 218 -39.89 -25.47 -19.79
C GLN A 218 -41.32 -25.30 -19.27
N LYS A 219 -41.70 -24.12 -18.74
CA LYS A 219 -43.11 -23.81 -18.46
C LYS A 219 -43.96 -23.82 -19.73
N THR A 220 -43.49 -23.17 -20.81
CA THR A 220 -44.23 -23.09 -22.08
C THR A 220 -44.37 -24.45 -22.78
N LEU A 221 -43.33 -25.29 -22.73
CA LEU A 221 -43.34 -26.62 -23.36
C LEU A 221 -44.24 -27.63 -22.64
N GLY A 222 -44.66 -27.34 -21.40
CA GLY A 222 -45.57 -28.18 -20.61
C GLY A 222 -44.93 -29.46 -20.06
N GLY A 223 -45.77 -30.47 -19.80
CA GLY A 223 -45.35 -31.75 -19.24
C GLY A 223 -45.24 -31.78 -17.70
N PRO A 224 -44.81 -32.91 -17.12
CA PRO A 224 -44.78 -33.10 -15.65
C PRO A 224 -43.90 -32.08 -14.91
N LEU A 225 -42.85 -31.58 -15.55
CA LEU A 225 -41.96 -30.58 -14.98
C LEU A 225 -42.66 -29.22 -14.79
N ALA A 226 -43.48 -28.79 -15.75
CA ALA A 226 -44.12 -27.46 -15.72
C ALA A 226 -44.98 -27.24 -14.46
N ALA A 227 -45.61 -28.30 -13.94
CA ALA A 227 -46.39 -28.27 -12.71
C ALA A 227 -45.54 -28.00 -11.44
N ILE A 228 -44.25 -28.40 -11.46
CA ILE A 228 -43.32 -28.22 -10.34
C ILE A 228 -42.70 -26.82 -10.34
N LEU A 229 -42.63 -26.17 -11.50
CA LEU A 229 -41.98 -24.85 -11.68
C LEU A 229 -42.84 -23.71 -11.11
N THR A 230 -43.03 -23.65 -9.79
CA THR A 230 -43.81 -22.59 -9.13
C THR A 230 -43.00 -21.30 -8.93
N ASP A 231 -43.68 -20.16 -8.80
CA ASP A 231 -42.99 -18.89 -8.57
C ASP A 231 -42.30 -18.85 -7.19
N ASP A 232 -42.86 -19.57 -6.21
CA ASP A 232 -42.22 -19.79 -4.91
C ASP A 232 -40.90 -20.56 -5.05
N LEU A 233 -40.90 -21.67 -5.81
CA LEU A 233 -39.68 -22.42 -6.08
C LEU A 233 -38.65 -21.58 -6.86
N ARG A 234 -39.11 -20.78 -7.84
CA ARG A 234 -38.24 -19.83 -8.57
C ARG A 234 -37.57 -18.86 -7.60
N LYS A 235 -38.34 -18.27 -6.67
CA LYS A 235 -37.83 -17.34 -5.65
C LYS A 235 -36.84 -18.04 -4.71
N GLN A 236 -37.11 -19.26 -4.25
CA GLN A 236 -36.15 -20.01 -3.42
C GLN A 236 -34.81 -20.29 -4.14
N LEU A 237 -34.84 -20.48 -5.46
CA LEU A 237 -33.65 -20.72 -6.28
C LEU A 237 -32.91 -19.43 -6.65
N ASP A 238 -33.63 -18.39 -7.08
CA ASP A 238 -33.12 -17.09 -7.51
C ASP A 238 -34.01 -15.96 -7.00
N ASP A 239 -33.56 -15.29 -5.94
CA ASP A 239 -34.27 -14.16 -5.34
C ASP A 239 -33.45 -12.88 -5.50
N LYS A 240 -33.99 -11.93 -6.26
CA LYS A 240 -33.37 -10.64 -6.56
C LYS A 240 -33.49 -9.64 -5.40
N ASP A 241 -34.27 -9.96 -4.37
CA ASP A 241 -34.41 -9.12 -3.19
C ASP A 241 -33.06 -9.01 -2.47
N GLU A 242 -32.79 -7.82 -1.91
CA GLU A 242 -31.60 -7.52 -1.13
C GLU A 242 -31.97 -7.30 0.35
N ASP A 243 -31.04 -7.56 1.26
CA ASP A 243 -31.17 -7.21 2.68
C ASP A 243 -29.82 -6.77 3.27
N GLN A 244 -29.75 -6.60 4.59
CA GLN A 244 -28.52 -6.19 5.26
C GLN A 244 -27.36 -7.18 5.07
N THR A 245 -27.65 -8.46 4.83
CA THR A 245 -26.71 -9.57 4.65
C THR A 245 -26.43 -9.90 3.19
N TRP A 246 -27.47 -9.86 2.36
CA TRP A 246 -27.46 -10.34 0.99
C TRP A 246 -27.62 -9.19 0.01
N ARG A 247 -26.75 -9.16 -1.00
CA ARG A 247 -26.91 -8.34 -2.22
C ARG A 247 -27.81 -9.03 -3.24
N HIS A 248 -27.96 -10.34 -3.13
CA HIS A 248 -28.81 -11.16 -3.97
C HIS A 248 -29.08 -12.44 -3.17
N ARG A 249 -30.33 -12.86 -3.04
CA ARG A 249 -30.75 -14.05 -2.27
C ARG A 249 -30.91 -15.28 -3.20
N GLY A 250 -31.59 -16.32 -2.74
CA GLY A 250 -31.76 -17.56 -3.50
C GLY A 250 -30.56 -18.52 -3.46
N ILE A 251 -30.84 -19.82 -3.53
CA ILE A 251 -29.85 -20.87 -3.34
C ILE A 251 -28.86 -20.97 -4.52
N LEU A 252 -29.27 -20.67 -5.75
CA LEU A 252 -28.38 -20.70 -6.92
C LEU A 252 -27.41 -19.53 -6.90
N PHE A 253 -27.96 -18.32 -6.81
CA PHE A 253 -27.22 -17.10 -7.10
C PHE A 253 -26.90 -16.24 -5.89
N GLY A 254 -27.29 -16.67 -4.69
CA GLY A 254 -27.06 -15.96 -3.43
C GLY A 254 -25.64 -15.40 -3.28
N GLN A 255 -25.56 -14.09 -3.07
CA GLN A 255 -24.34 -13.31 -2.88
C GLN A 255 -24.48 -12.40 -1.66
N ARG A 256 -23.59 -12.58 -0.68
CA ARG A 256 -23.53 -11.72 0.50
C ARG A 256 -22.90 -10.37 0.16
N ARG A 257 -23.30 -9.34 0.91
CA ARG A 257 -22.65 -8.02 0.87
C ARG A 257 -21.19 -8.12 1.32
N THR A 258 -20.34 -7.30 0.71
CA THR A 258 -18.98 -7.07 1.20
C THR A 258 -19.06 -5.96 2.23
N TYR A 259 -18.65 -6.24 3.47
CA TYR A 259 -18.62 -5.23 4.53
C TYR A 259 -17.23 -4.62 4.63
N TRP A 260 -17.19 -3.30 4.60
CA TRP A 260 -16.06 -2.53 5.07
C TRP A 260 -16.28 -2.22 6.54
N ASP A 261 -15.35 -2.64 7.39
CA ASP A 261 -15.37 -2.22 8.78
C ASP A 261 -14.99 -0.74 8.85
N THR A 262 -15.98 0.13 9.00
CA THR A 262 -15.73 1.57 9.15
C THR A 262 -14.90 1.89 10.40
N GLY A 263 -14.75 0.96 11.35
CA GLY A 263 -13.84 1.03 12.48
C GLY A 263 -12.35 0.93 12.11
N THR A 264 -12.01 0.47 10.90
CA THR A 264 -10.62 0.52 10.39
C THR A 264 -10.25 1.88 9.80
N LEU A 265 -11.19 2.82 9.70
CA LEU A 265 -10.92 4.17 9.23
C LEU A 265 -10.09 4.93 10.29
N GLY A 266 -9.22 5.82 9.81
CA GLY A 266 -8.36 6.64 10.67
C GLY A 266 -9.16 7.44 11.70
N ARG A 267 -8.58 7.57 12.89
CA ARG A 267 -9.07 8.43 13.99
C ARG A 267 -8.29 9.73 14.02
N CYS A 268 -8.94 10.79 14.48
CA CYS A 268 -8.32 12.10 14.57
C CYS A 268 -7.24 12.12 15.67
N ASP A 269 -6.12 12.78 15.38
CA ASP A 269 -5.02 12.91 16.35
C ASP A 269 -5.38 13.86 17.51
N LEU A 270 -6.17 14.91 17.26
CA LEU A 270 -6.62 15.88 18.29
C LEU A 270 -7.84 15.38 19.08
N GLU A 271 -8.71 14.61 18.42
CA GLU A 271 -9.93 14.04 19.01
C GLU A 271 -9.99 12.52 18.78
N PRO A 272 -9.26 11.71 19.58
CA PRO A 272 -9.06 10.28 19.31
C PRO A 272 -10.34 9.43 19.34
N THR A 273 -11.39 9.89 20.00
CA THR A 273 -12.71 9.22 19.99
C THR A 273 -13.41 9.37 18.65
N GLU A 274 -13.04 10.37 17.86
CA GLU A 274 -13.67 10.76 16.61
C GLU A 274 -12.96 10.18 15.37
N ARG A 275 -13.74 9.95 14.32
CA ARG A 275 -13.22 9.51 13.01
C ARG A 275 -12.71 10.71 12.19
N CYS A 276 -11.70 10.45 11.38
CA CYS A 276 -11.22 11.38 10.36
C CYS A 276 -12.34 11.79 9.39
N LEU A 277 -12.42 13.08 9.07
CA LEU A 277 -13.52 13.68 8.30
C LEU A 277 -13.40 13.40 6.79
N PRO A 278 -14.46 12.93 6.09
CA PRO A 278 -14.48 12.84 4.63
C PRO A 278 -14.28 14.18 3.95
N LEU A 279 -13.61 14.18 2.79
CA LEU A 279 -13.48 15.39 1.98
C LEU A 279 -14.82 15.92 1.49
N ALA A 280 -15.83 15.08 1.28
CA ALA A 280 -17.16 15.54 0.84
C ALA A 280 -17.93 16.34 1.91
N ASP A 281 -17.40 16.44 3.14
CA ASP A 281 -18.00 17.22 4.22
C ASP A 281 -17.81 18.73 3.99
N MET A 282 -18.85 19.53 4.28
CA MET A 282 -18.77 20.99 4.13
C MET A 282 -17.62 21.62 4.93
N TYR A 283 -17.40 21.18 6.18
CA TYR A 283 -16.34 21.73 7.01
C TYR A 283 -14.96 21.27 6.55
N ALA A 284 -14.86 20.08 5.94
CA ALA A 284 -13.60 19.62 5.35
C ALA A 284 -13.18 20.47 4.16
N GLN A 285 -14.14 20.86 3.31
CA GLN A 285 -13.86 21.71 2.16
C GLN A 285 -13.51 23.13 2.59
N GLU A 286 -14.29 23.72 3.50
CA GLU A 286 -14.03 25.05 4.05
C GLU A 286 -12.63 25.11 4.68
N PHE A 287 -12.33 24.17 5.57
CA PHE A 287 -11.03 24.09 6.26
C PHE A 287 -9.85 24.05 5.28
N ARG A 288 -9.96 23.30 4.19
CA ARG A 288 -8.89 23.20 3.18
C ARG A 288 -8.67 24.50 2.41
N VAL A 289 -9.75 25.24 2.12
CA VAL A 289 -9.64 26.55 1.47
C VAL A 289 -9.04 27.56 2.44
N ILE A 290 -9.55 27.65 3.68
CA ILE A 290 -9.02 28.58 4.70
C ILE A 290 -7.54 28.29 4.99
N GLU A 291 -7.15 27.02 5.15
CA GLU A 291 -5.74 26.64 5.32
C GLU A 291 -4.88 27.10 4.13
N THR A 292 -5.39 26.98 2.91
CA THR A 292 -4.68 27.47 1.71
C THR A 292 -4.50 28.98 1.76
N VAL A 293 -5.58 29.72 1.99
CA VAL A 293 -5.59 31.19 1.93
C VAL A 293 -4.76 31.81 3.04
N ASN A 294 -4.85 31.31 4.27
CA ASN A 294 -4.06 31.83 5.40
C ASN A 294 -2.55 31.62 5.20
N ASN A 295 -2.14 30.66 4.36
CA ASN A 295 -0.75 30.41 4.00
C ASN A 295 -0.24 31.25 2.81
N ILE A 296 -1.08 32.06 2.16
CA ILE A 296 -0.67 32.92 1.05
C ILE A 296 0.15 34.09 1.58
N ARG A 297 1.27 34.37 0.93
CA ARG A 297 2.07 35.58 1.13
C ARG A 297 2.24 36.29 -0.19
N ILE A 298 2.14 37.62 -0.15
CA ILE A 298 2.33 38.50 -1.30
C ILE A 298 3.49 39.45 -0.99
N ALA A 299 4.39 39.63 -1.94
CA ALA A 299 5.44 40.64 -1.88
C ALA A 299 5.32 41.56 -3.09
N ARG A 300 5.51 42.85 -2.86
CA ARG A 300 5.79 43.81 -3.94
C ARG A 300 7.30 43.84 -4.16
N ARG A 301 7.74 44.08 -5.40
CA ARG A 301 9.16 44.12 -5.78
C ARG A 301 9.92 45.12 -4.88
N GLY A 302 10.91 44.61 -4.15
CA GLY A 302 11.73 45.40 -3.22
C GLY A 302 11.16 45.51 -1.79
N GLU A 303 9.98 44.97 -1.53
CA GLU A 303 9.34 44.95 -0.20
C GLU A 303 9.37 43.54 0.42
N ALA A 304 9.20 43.48 1.74
CA ALA A 304 9.10 42.21 2.46
C ALA A 304 7.77 41.48 2.15
N GLU A 305 7.75 40.16 2.30
CA GLU A 305 6.52 39.38 2.18
C GLU A 305 5.53 39.73 3.29
N ARG A 306 4.29 40.02 2.92
CA ARG A 306 3.17 40.25 3.83
C ARG A 306 2.05 39.23 3.64
N THR A 307 1.14 39.16 4.60
CA THR A 307 -0.13 38.44 4.44
C THR A 307 -1.09 39.23 3.56
N LEU A 308 -2.17 38.58 3.14
CA LEU A 308 -3.26 39.27 2.44
C LEU A 308 -3.90 40.33 3.35
N THR A 309 -4.60 41.31 2.79
CA THR A 309 -5.54 42.15 3.55
C THR A 309 -6.88 41.43 3.72
N THR A 310 -7.77 41.96 4.57
CA THR A 310 -9.12 41.38 4.76
C THR A 310 -9.91 41.32 3.45
N GLU A 311 -9.83 42.37 2.64
CA GLU A 311 -10.49 42.43 1.32
C GLU A 311 -9.87 41.43 0.33
N GLU A 312 -8.54 41.40 0.25
CA GLU A 312 -7.79 40.44 -0.59
C GLU A 312 -8.12 38.99 -0.20
N ARG A 313 -8.19 38.71 1.11
CA ARG A 313 -8.55 37.39 1.64
C ARG A 313 -9.95 36.97 1.20
N HIS A 314 -10.94 37.85 1.32
CA HIS A 314 -12.31 37.54 0.88
C HIS A 314 -12.37 37.27 -0.63
N LYS A 315 -11.76 38.13 -1.47
CA LYS A 315 -11.71 37.93 -2.92
C LYS A 315 -11.12 36.57 -3.30
N VAL A 316 -10.03 36.15 -2.63
CA VAL A 316 -9.41 34.86 -2.89
C VAL A 316 -10.28 33.69 -2.42
N ILE A 317 -10.91 33.78 -1.25
CA ILE A 317 -11.83 32.75 -0.75
C ILE A 317 -12.99 32.55 -1.74
N ASP A 318 -13.62 33.64 -2.18
CA ASP A 318 -14.76 33.60 -3.09
C ASP A 318 -14.36 33.01 -4.45
N ALA A 319 -13.20 33.40 -4.98
CA ALA A 319 -12.66 32.81 -6.19
C ALA A 319 -12.44 31.29 -6.05
N LEU A 320 -11.83 30.83 -4.94
CA LEU A 320 -11.57 29.39 -4.73
C LEU A 320 -12.83 28.57 -4.44
N ARG A 321 -13.90 29.21 -3.95
CA ARG A 321 -15.22 28.61 -3.74
C ARG A 321 -16.01 28.40 -5.03
N GLN A 322 -15.73 29.18 -6.07
CA GLN A 322 -16.43 29.07 -7.35
C GLN A 322 -15.69 28.19 -8.36
N GLN A 323 -14.37 28.05 -8.23
CA GLN A 323 -13.56 27.33 -9.21
C GLN A 323 -13.63 25.81 -9.03
N LYS A 324 -13.62 25.09 -10.17
CA LYS A 324 -13.45 23.62 -10.16
C LYS A 324 -12.02 23.24 -9.75
N THR A 325 -11.04 23.95 -10.29
CA THR A 325 -9.61 23.75 -10.04
C THR A 325 -8.96 25.09 -9.68
N GLY A 326 -8.12 25.10 -8.65
CA GLY A 326 -7.38 26.28 -8.22
C GLY A 326 -5.98 26.30 -8.81
N SER A 327 -5.51 27.47 -9.22
CA SER A 327 -4.15 27.71 -9.70
C SER A 327 -3.61 29.04 -9.19
N THR A 328 -2.30 29.24 -9.26
CA THR A 328 -1.71 30.55 -8.91
C THR A 328 -2.29 31.66 -9.77
N ALA A 329 -2.60 31.38 -11.04
CA ALA A 329 -3.30 32.32 -11.92
C ALA A 329 -4.68 32.71 -11.39
N THR A 330 -5.43 31.76 -10.81
CA THR A 330 -6.71 32.02 -10.14
C THR A 330 -6.55 33.04 -9.01
N VAL A 331 -5.53 32.85 -8.16
CA VAL A 331 -5.24 33.76 -7.04
C VAL A 331 -4.79 35.13 -7.55
N ARG A 332 -3.89 35.20 -8.54
CA ARG A 332 -3.48 36.47 -9.15
C ARG A 332 -4.64 37.22 -9.79
N LYS A 333 -5.62 36.50 -10.35
CA LYS A 333 -6.84 37.10 -10.89
C LYS A 333 -7.69 37.70 -9.77
N ALA A 334 -7.92 36.97 -8.69
CA ALA A 334 -8.69 37.43 -7.53
C ALA A 334 -8.07 38.65 -6.83
N LEU A 335 -6.74 38.74 -6.83
CA LEU A 335 -5.98 39.86 -6.26
C LEU A 335 -5.73 41.02 -7.25
N ASP A 336 -6.25 40.93 -8.49
CA ASP A 336 -6.01 41.91 -9.55
C ASP A 336 -4.53 42.11 -9.99
N ILE A 337 -3.59 41.31 -9.48
CA ILE A 337 -2.14 41.38 -9.78
C ILE A 337 -1.71 40.57 -11.02
N HIS A 338 -2.67 40.08 -11.80
CA HIS A 338 -2.42 39.38 -13.07
C HIS A 338 -2.23 40.34 -14.26
N LYS A 339 -2.70 41.59 -14.13
CA LYS A 339 -2.69 42.60 -15.21
C LYS A 339 -1.25 42.96 -15.58
N LYS A 340 -0.96 43.07 -16.88
CA LYS A 340 0.40 43.31 -17.42
C LYS A 340 1.11 44.49 -16.74
N ALA A 341 0.38 45.56 -16.44
CA ALA A 341 0.90 46.76 -15.78
C ALA A 341 1.46 46.53 -14.37
N VAL A 342 0.95 45.54 -13.62
CA VAL A 342 1.33 45.28 -12.22
C VAL A 342 1.96 43.89 -12.01
N LYS A 343 1.88 43.00 -13.01
CA LYS A 343 2.29 41.59 -12.89
C LYS A 343 3.74 41.42 -12.43
N GLU A 344 4.67 42.19 -12.98
CA GLU A 344 6.10 42.10 -12.66
C GLU A 344 6.45 42.71 -11.30
N PHE A 345 5.53 43.49 -10.70
CA PHE A 345 5.74 44.13 -9.41
C PHE A 345 5.31 43.27 -8.24
N TYR A 346 4.56 42.18 -8.46
CA TYR A 346 4.06 41.33 -7.38
C TYR A 346 4.46 39.88 -7.58
N SER A 347 4.91 39.26 -6.48
CA SER A 347 5.15 37.82 -6.38
C SER A 347 4.31 37.20 -5.28
N LEU A 348 3.96 35.93 -5.46
CA LEU A 348 3.28 35.12 -4.45
C LEU A 348 4.19 33.99 -4.00
N ASN A 349 4.16 33.65 -2.71
CA ASN A 349 4.89 32.46 -2.22
C ASN A 349 4.42 31.15 -2.90
N LEU A 350 3.21 31.14 -3.44
CA LEU A 350 2.68 30.05 -4.27
C LEU A 350 3.47 29.83 -5.56
N GLU A 351 4.18 30.84 -6.07
CA GLU A 351 4.97 30.77 -7.32
C GLU A 351 6.30 30.06 -7.13
N ARG A 352 6.78 29.98 -5.89
CA ARG A 352 7.93 29.14 -5.54
C ARG A 352 7.66 27.66 -5.85
N ASP A 353 6.39 27.31 -5.97
CA ASP A 353 5.95 25.97 -6.31
C ASP A 353 4.62 25.99 -7.11
N GLU A 354 4.72 26.38 -8.39
CA GLU A 354 3.56 26.48 -9.30
C GLU A 354 2.82 25.14 -9.49
N GLY A 355 3.50 24.01 -9.26
CA GLY A 355 2.91 22.67 -9.34
C GLY A 355 2.12 22.25 -8.10
N ARG A 356 1.94 23.13 -7.11
CA ARG A 356 1.13 22.84 -5.91
C ARG A 356 -0.35 23.01 -6.25
N GLU A 357 -1.10 21.93 -6.10
CA GLU A 357 -2.56 22.00 -6.18
C GLU A 357 -3.10 22.93 -5.09
N ILE A 358 -3.89 23.91 -5.52
CA ILE A 358 -4.58 24.84 -4.64
C ILE A 358 -5.94 24.24 -4.31
N ASN A 359 -6.26 24.15 -3.02
CA ASN A 359 -7.54 23.59 -2.59
C ASN A 359 -8.69 24.51 -3.03
N THR A 360 -9.71 23.93 -3.66
CA THR A 360 -11.00 24.56 -3.95
C THR A 360 -12.10 23.93 -3.12
N ASP A 361 -13.25 24.59 -3.03
CA ASP A 361 -14.40 24.13 -2.25
C ASP A 361 -15.46 23.48 -3.15
N TRP A 362 -15.45 22.15 -3.24
CA TRP A 362 -16.46 21.41 -3.99
C TRP A 362 -17.86 21.57 -3.38
N PHE A 363 -17.98 21.56 -2.05
CA PHE A 363 -19.28 21.59 -1.38
C PHE A 363 -19.94 22.95 -1.63
N TYR A 364 -19.18 24.02 -1.46
CA TYR A 364 -19.66 25.37 -1.70
C TYR A 364 -20.04 25.57 -3.17
N ARG A 365 -19.17 25.19 -4.11
CA ARG A 365 -19.45 25.35 -5.55
C ARG A 365 -20.71 24.60 -6.00
N GLU A 366 -20.77 23.30 -5.72
CA GLU A 366 -21.81 22.44 -6.30
C GLU A 366 -23.11 22.48 -5.50
N ILE A 367 -23.04 22.60 -4.17
CA ILE A 367 -24.21 22.54 -3.29
C ILE A 367 -24.68 23.95 -2.92
N VAL A 368 -23.81 24.76 -2.31
CA VAL A 368 -24.20 26.08 -1.82
C VAL A 368 -24.58 26.99 -2.98
N HIS A 369 -23.66 27.19 -3.93
CA HIS A 369 -23.90 28.04 -5.09
C HIS A 369 -24.76 27.33 -6.15
N GLY A 370 -24.44 26.07 -6.49
CA GLY A 370 -25.09 25.34 -7.59
C GLY A 370 -26.53 24.87 -7.33
N VAL A 371 -26.91 24.60 -6.08
CA VAL A 371 -28.25 24.08 -5.74
C VAL A 371 -29.08 25.11 -4.99
N PHE A 372 -28.57 25.61 -3.87
CA PHE A 372 -29.36 26.45 -2.96
C PHE A 372 -29.30 27.95 -3.30
N GLY A 373 -28.17 28.41 -3.84
CA GLY A 373 -27.81 29.82 -3.90
C GLY A 373 -27.33 30.35 -2.54
N GLU A 374 -26.34 31.25 -2.55
CA GLU A 374 -25.76 31.79 -1.31
C GLU A 374 -26.78 32.49 -0.40
N PRO A 375 -27.71 33.34 -0.91
CA PRO A 375 -28.66 34.03 -0.04
C PRO A 375 -29.54 33.06 0.75
N ARG A 376 -30.06 32.03 0.08
CA ARG A 376 -30.87 30.99 0.71
C ARG A 376 -30.04 30.21 1.71
N TRP A 377 -28.82 29.82 1.36
CA TRP A 377 -27.94 29.05 2.26
C TRP A 377 -27.58 29.81 3.53
N ILE A 378 -27.31 31.12 3.44
CA ILE A 378 -27.00 31.97 4.59
C ILE A 378 -28.21 32.09 5.52
N GLN A 379 -29.42 32.19 4.96
CA GLN A 379 -30.67 32.24 5.71
C GLN A 379 -31.05 30.90 6.35
N MET A 380 -30.50 29.78 5.87
CA MET A 380 -30.74 28.46 6.47
C MET A 380 -30.10 28.36 7.86
N ASP A 381 -30.89 27.88 8.82
CA ASP A 381 -30.40 27.57 10.16
C ASP A 381 -29.33 26.47 10.14
N GLU A 382 -28.58 26.33 11.24
CA GLU A 382 -27.51 25.33 11.33
C GLU A 382 -28.05 23.91 11.14
N ARG A 383 -29.26 23.62 11.65
CA ARG A 383 -29.91 22.31 11.53
C ARG A 383 -30.21 21.99 10.07
N GLY A 384 -30.72 22.95 9.30
CA GLY A 384 -30.97 22.83 7.87
C GLY A 384 -29.69 22.54 7.10
N ARG A 385 -28.64 23.35 7.29
CA ARG A 385 -27.34 23.16 6.63
C ARG A 385 -26.71 21.81 6.97
N GLU A 386 -26.77 21.39 8.22
CA GLU A 386 -26.27 20.09 8.67
C GLU A 386 -27.09 18.92 8.11
N SER A 387 -28.41 19.10 7.90
CA SER A 387 -29.23 18.07 7.25
C SER A 387 -28.81 17.80 5.80
N VAL A 388 -28.41 18.84 5.06
CA VAL A 388 -27.87 18.75 3.69
C VAL A 388 -26.56 17.99 3.69
N ASN A 389 -25.61 18.41 4.53
CA ASN A 389 -24.31 17.74 4.67
C ASN A 389 -24.49 16.26 5.08
N ARG A 390 -25.41 15.97 6.00
CA ARG A 390 -25.71 14.59 6.42
C ARG A 390 -26.28 13.75 5.28
N ALA A 391 -27.17 14.29 4.45
CA ALA A 391 -27.70 13.58 3.29
C ALA A 391 -26.57 13.26 2.29
N ILE A 392 -25.69 14.23 2.03
CA ILE A 392 -24.50 14.06 1.19
C ILE A 392 -23.54 13.02 1.73
N LEU A 393 -23.49 12.73 3.03
CA LEU A 393 -22.58 11.72 3.58
C LEU A 393 -23.23 10.36 3.80
N LYS A 394 -24.55 10.32 4.05
CA LYS A 394 -25.31 9.12 4.41
C LYS A 394 -25.69 8.28 3.20
N PHE A 395 -26.20 8.92 2.14
CA PHE A 395 -26.62 8.21 0.94
C PHE A 395 -25.41 7.83 0.09
N ASP A 396 -25.56 6.83 -0.76
CA ASP A 396 -24.49 6.25 -1.58
C ASP A 396 -24.90 6.21 -3.06
N PRO A 397 -24.20 6.94 -3.96
CA PRO A 397 -24.48 6.96 -5.41
C PRO A 397 -24.52 5.57 -6.05
N ASP A 398 -23.77 4.61 -5.52
CA ASP A 398 -23.69 3.27 -6.08
C ASP A 398 -24.87 2.37 -5.64
N THR A 399 -25.73 2.86 -4.74
CA THR A 399 -26.92 2.14 -4.26
C THR A 399 -28.16 2.64 -5.00
N LYS A 400 -28.77 1.76 -5.82
CA LYS A 400 -29.93 2.08 -6.67
C LYS A 400 -31.10 2.74 -5.94
N GLU A 401 -31.40 2.31 -4.72
CA GLU A 401 -32.52 2.85 -3.92
C GLU A 401 -32.26 4.24 -3.34
N HIS A 402 -31.00 4.67 -3.25
CA HIS A 402 -30.65 5.92 -2.61
C HIS A 402 -31.00 7.14 -3.46
N GLU A 403 -30.86 7.06 -4.79
CA GLU A 403 -31.20 8.18 -5.67
C GLU A 403 -32.69 8.54 -5.60
N PRO A 404 -33.66 7.62 -5.80
CA PRO A 404 -35.08 7.95 -5.69
C PRO A 404 -35.46 8.52 -4.32
N ARG A 405 -34.92 7.96 -3.23
CA ARG A 405 -35.15 8.45 -1.87
C ARG A 405 -34.60 9.85 -1.64
N LEU A 406 -33.41 10.11 -2.18
CA LEU A 406 -32.76 11.41 -2.05
C LEU A 406 -33.46 12.47 -2.89
N ARG A 407 -33.97 12.12 -4.07
CA ARG A 407 -34.82 12.99 -4.90
C ARG A 407 -36.09 13.41 -4.17
N ALA A 408 -36.85 12.43 -3.67
CA ALA A 408 -38.07 12.70 -2.90
C ALA A 408 -37.78 13.51 -1.62
N GLY A 409 -36.72 13.14 -0.91
CA GLY A 409 -36.29 13.84 0.30
C GLY A 409 -35.83 15.28 0.03
N ALA A 410 -35.08 15.54 -1.04
CA ALA A 410 -34.59 16.88 -1.36
C ALA A 410 -35.74 17.86 -1.68
N ALA A 411 -36.76 17.41 -2.43
CA ALA A 411 -37.97 18.20 -2.66
C ALA A 411 -38.73 18.47 -1.35
N GLN A 412 -38.93 17.43 -0.53
CA GLN A 412 -39.72 17.53 0.70
C GLN A 412 -39.03 18.28 1.85
N TRP A 413 -37.77 17.94 2.15
CA TRP A 413 -37.07 18.42 3.33
C TRP A 413 -36.58 19.86 3.18
N TRP A 414 -36.26 20.26 1.95
CA TRP A 414 -35.65 21.56 1.70
C TRP A 414 -36.47 22.44 0.76
N GLY A 415 -37.57 21.95 0.19
CA GLY A 415 -38.39 22.73 -0.75
C GLY A 415 -37.62 23.07 -2.03
N LEU A 416 -36.88 22.10 -2.57
CA LEU A 416 -36.22 22.24 -3.87
C LEU A 416 -37.20 21.93 -5.00
N ASP A 417 -37.20 22.77 -6.05
CA ASP A 417 -37.91 22.46 -7.29
C ASP A 417 -37.22 21.31 -8.05
N ALA A 418 -37.88 20.83 -9.11
CA ALA A 418 -37.39 19.67 -9.88
C ALA A 418 -35.98 19.89 -10.45
N GLU A 419 -35.68 21.10 -10.92
CA GLU A 419 -34.38 21.42 -11.53
C GLU A 419 -33.27 21.48 -10.48
N ALA A 420 -33.53 22.11 -9.33
CA ALA A 420 -32.62 22.14 -8.19
C ALA A 420 -32.38 20.74 -7.60
N VAL A 421 -33.40 19.88 -7.59
CA VAL A 421 -33.25 18.45 -7.24
C VAL A 421 -32.33 17.75 -8.23
N ASP A 422 -32.50 17.95 -9.53
CA ASP A 422 -31.62 17.37 -10.55
C ASP A 422 -30.16 17.82 -10.38
N ARG A 423 -29.93 19.12 -10.17
CA ARG A 423 -28.59 19.66 -9.87
C ARG A 423 -28.02 19.05 -8.60
N PHE A 424 -28.82 18.89 -7.55
CA PHE A 424 -28.39 18.26 -6.30
C PHE A 424 -27.97 16.79 -6.49
N ILE A 425 -28.73 16.03 -7.27
CA ILE A 425 -28.39 14.64 -7.56
C ILE A 425 -27.12 14.54 -8.42
N ALA A 426 -26.95 15.43 -9.41
CA ALA A 426 -25.72 15.49 -10.20
C ALA A 426 -24.49 15.85 -9.34
N ALA A 427 -24.63 16.83 -8.46
CA ALA A 427 -23.60 17.18 -7.49
C ALA A 427 -23.29 15.99 -6.56
N TRP A 428 -24.30 15.35 -5.97
CA TRP A 428 -24.13 14.20 -5.10
C TRP A 428 -23.44 13.01 -5.78
N LYS A 429 -23.75 12.73 -7.05
CA LYS A 429 -23.07 11.69 -7.86
C LYS A 429 -21.60 12.03 -8.11
N SER A 430 -21.26 13.31 -8.28
CA SER A 430 -19.89 13.78 -8.53
C SER A 430 -19.08 14.10 -7.26
N ARG A 431 -19.64 13.83 -6.07
CA ARG A 431 -18.99 14.15 -4.79
C ARG A 431 -17.62 13.48 -4.62
N PRO A 432 -16.70 14.08 -3.85
CA PRO A 432 -15.47 13.40 -3.44
C PRO A 432 -15.77 12.05 -2.77
N LYS A 433 -15.06 10.99 -3.17
CA LYS A 433 -15.22 9.66 -2.55
C LYS A 433 -15.01 9.74 -1.03
N LEU A 434 -15.90 9.11 -0.26
CA LEU A 434 -15.93 9.18 1.21
C LEU A 434 -14.72 8.53 1.91
N GLU A 435 -13.95 7.74 1.17
CA GLU A 435 -12.66 7.17 1.59
C GLU A 435 -11.54 8.21 1.63
N LYS A 436 -11.63 9.29 0.82
CA LYS A 436 -10.70 10.41 0.88
C LYS A 436 -11.05 11.24 2.11
N ARG A 437 -10.17 11.25 3.11
CA ARG A 437 -10.40 11.87 4.42
C ARG A 437 -9.24 12.78 4.83
N LEU A 438 -9.54 13.80 5.62
CA LEU A 438 -8.55 14.59 6.34
C LEU A 438 -7.99 13.79 7.52
N LYS A 439 -6.87 14.24 8.10
CA LYS A 439 -6.33 13.65 9.35
C LYS A 439 -7.05 14.12 10.61
N LEU A 440 -7.93 15.11 10.47
CA LEU A 440 -8.69 15.72 11.55
C LEU A 440 -10.16 15.27 11.49
N SER A 441 -10.82 15.24 12.65
CA SER A 441 -12.25 14.98 12.76
C SER A 441 -13.06 16.25 12.49
N ARG A 442 -14.38 16.11 12.32
CA ARG A 442 -15.28 17.26 12.24
C ARG A 442 -15.21 18.12 13.49
N ARG A 443 -15.21 17.49 14.66
CA ARG A 443 -15.09 18.16 15.96
C ARG A 443 -13.82 19.00 16.03
N ALA A 444 -12.69 18.41 15.62
CA ALA A 444 -11.42 19.12 15.59
C ALA A 444 -11.45 20.34 14.68
N ILE A 445 -11.96 20.16 13.45
CA ILE A 445 -12.05 21.24 12.46
C ILE A 445 -13.00 22.35 12.93
N ARG A 446 -14.17 22.02 13.47
CA ARG A 446 -15.13 23.00 14.01
C ARG A 446 -14.54 23.82 15.16
N ASN A 447 -13.68 23.22 15.98
CA ASN A 447 -12.98 23.92 17.05
C ASN A 447 -11.88 24.87 16.51
N LEU A 448 -11.22 24.52 15.40
CA LEU A 448 -10.11 25.31 14.84
C LEU A 448 -10.56 26.44 13.90
N LEU A 449 -11.62 26.23 13.12
CA LEU A 449 -12.10 27.20 12.12
C LEU A 449 -12.34 28.62 12.68
N PRO A 450 -12.91 28.81 13.89
CA PRO A 450 -13.08 30.14 14.45
C PRO A 450 -11.75 30.89 14.61
N TYR A 451 -10.71 30.23 15.12
CA TYR A 451 -9.38 30.83 15.29
C TYR A 451 -8.70 31.07 13.93
N MET A 452 -8.86 30.16 12.96
CA MET A 452 -8.31 30.35 11.61
C MET A 452 -9.00 31.47 10.83
N ASN A 453 -10.24 31.81 11.17
CA ASN A 453 -11.00 32.88 10.52
C ASN A 453 -10.87 34.23 11.23
N ALA A 454 -10.43 34.25 12.49
CA ALA A 454 -10.08 35.48 13.21
C ALA A 454 -8.72 35.99 12.75
N PHE A 455 -8.59 37.31 12.55
CA PHE A 455 -7.29 37.92 12.31
C PHE A 455 -6.55 38.02 13.64
N ASP A 456 -5.30 37.57 13.67
CA ASP A 456 -4.41 37.68 14.82
C ASP A 456 -3.66 39.00 14.72
N GLU A 457 -4.07 39.97 15.56
CA GLU A 457 -3.46 41.29 15.62
C GLU A 457 -2.04 41.27 16.17
N GLU A 458 -1.67 40.29 17.00
CA GLU A 458 -0.33 40.19 17.57
C GLU A 458 0.66 39.75 16.49
N ASN A 459 0.30 38.72 15.72
CA ASN A 459 1.13 38.18 14.65
C ASN A 459 0.87 38.82 13.28
N GLN A 460 -0.04 39.80 13.23
CA GLN A 460 -0.49 40.51 12.02
C GLN A 460 -0.80 39.56 10.85
N ARG A 461 -1.53 38.47 11.13
CA ARG A 461 -1.89 37.45 10.13
C ARG A 461 -3.11 36.62 10.53
N TRP A 462 -3.72 35.93 9.56
CA TRP A 462 -4.67 34.87 9.91
C TRP A 462 -3.91 33.61 10.36
N PRO A 463 -4.29 33.00 11.50
CA PRO A 463 -3.64 31.81 12.01
C PRO A 463 -3.64 30.65 11.01
N THR A 464 -2.49 30.01 10.86
CA THR A 464 -2.39 28.69 10.25
C THR A 464 -3.07 27.63 11.12
N GLN A 465 -3.21 26.40 10.62
CA GLN A 465 -3.77 25.31 11.42
C GLN A 465 -2.95 25.03 12.70
N ILE A 466 -1.63 25.22 12.68
CA ILE A 466 -0.79 25.00 13.87
C ILE A 466 -1.05 26.11 14.89
N GLU A 467 -1.05 27.37 14.46
CA GLU A 467 -1.30 28.51 15.35
C GLU A 467 -2.72 28.48 15.91
N ALA A 468 -3.72 28.11 15.11
CA ALA A 468 -5.09 27.96 15.58
C ALA A 468 -5.21 26.88 16.67
N ARG A 469 -4.37 25.84 16.65
CA ARG A 469 -4.31 24.85 17.72
C ARG A 469 -3.71 25.43 18.99
N GLU A 470 -2.62 26.19 18.87
CA GLU A 470 -1.98 26.87 19.99
C GLU A 470 -2.92 27.90 20.62
N ALA A 471 -3.62 28.69 19.80
CA ALA A 471 -4.61 29.65 20.24
C ALA A 471 -5.77 28.96 20.97
N PHE A 472 -6.34 27.90 20.41
CA PHE A 472 -7.37 27.09 21.09
C PHE A 472 -6.87 26.54 22.44
N ALA A 473 -5.61 26.10 22.50
CA ALA A 473 -5.03 25.53 23.70
C ALA A 473 -4.78 26.57 24.81
N ARG A 474 -4.44 27.80 24.44
CA ARG A 474 -4.18 28.90 25.39
C ARG A 474 -5.43 29.70 25.76
N ASP A 475 -6.50 29.61 24.98
CA ASP A 475 -7.74 30.35 25.22
C ASP A 475 -8.50 29.78 26.43
N PRO A 476 -8.58 30.51 27.57
CA PRO A 476 -9.28 30.04 28.77
C PRO A 476 -10.79 29.89 28.56
N ASN A 477 -11.35 30.54 27.53
CA ASN A 477 -12.76 30.49 27.16
C ASN A 477 -13.01 29.57 25.94
N ALA A 478 -12.00 28.77 25.55
CA ALA A 478 -12.13 27.83 24.45
C ALA A 478 -13.36 26.94 24.67
N THR A 479 -14.22 26.87 23.66
CA THR A 479 -15.46 26.09 23.70
C THR A 479 -15.40 24.99 22.67
N ASP A 480 -15.80 23.79 23.06
CA ASP A 480 -16.00 22.70 22.13
C ASP A 480 -17.27 22.95 21.30
N ARG A 481 -17.09 23.33 20.04
CA ARG A 481 -18.16 23.71 19.11
C ARG A 481 -19.10 22.56 18.73
N THR A 482 -18.76 21.32 19.09
CA THR A 482 -19.63 20.16 18.84
C THR A 482 -20.56 19.90 20.01
N THR A 483 -20.07 20.09 21.24
CA THR A 483 -20.87 19.86 22.46
C THR A 483 -21.47 21.13 23.05
N GLY A 484 -20.96 22.30 22.67
CA GLY A 484 -21.30 23.60 23.26
C GLY A 484 -20.71 23.83 24.66
N GLN A 485 -19.91 22.90 25.17
CA GLN A 485 -19.32 22.95 26.51
C GLN A 485 -17.91 23.57 26.49
N PRO A 486 -17.44 24.16 27.61
CA PRO A 486 -16.05 24.59 27.73
C PRO A 486 -15.06 23.46 27.41
N ALA A 487 -13.96 23.81 26.75
CA ALA A 487 -12.90 22.87 26.44
C ALA A 487 -12.24 22.41 27.74
N THR A 488 -12.12 21.10 27.92
CA THR A 488 -11.45 20.57 29.12
C THR A 488 -9.95 20.89 29.08
N PRO A 489 -9.24 21.00 30.22
CA PRO A 489 -7.79 21.16 30.23
C PRO A 489 -7.07 20.06 29.44
N SER A 490 -7.55 18.82 29.54
CA SER A 490 -7.03 17.69 28.78
C SER A 490 -7.20 17.84 27.26
N GLN A 491 -8.20 18.59 26.81
CA GLN A 491 -8.47 18.84 25.40
C GLN A 491 -7.59 19.96 24.87
N GLN A 492 -7.49 21.07 25.62
CA GLN A 492 -6.57 22.16 25.32
C GLN A 492 -5.12 21.66 25.20
N GLU A 493 -4.68 20.85 26.16
CA GLU A 493 -3.36 20.23 26.15
C GLU A 493 -3.13 19.34 24.91
N ARG A 494 -4.13 18.54 24.50
CA ARG A 494 -4.05 17.75 23.27
C ARG A 494 -3.86 18.62 22.03
N TYR A 495 -4.51 19.78 21.98
CA TYR A 495 -4.40 20.70 20.85
C TYR A 495 -3.00 21.31 20.77
N ALA A 496 -2.41 21.71 21.91
CA ALA A 496 -1.04 22.20 22.00
C ALA A 496 -0.03 21.15 21.50
N LEU A 497 -0.03 19.96 22.09
CA LEU A 497 1.01 18.96 21.86
C LEU A 497 0.82 18.17 20.56
N GLY A 498 -0.44 17.95 20.15
CA GLY A 498 -0.77 17.02 19.06
C GLY A 498 -0.39 15.56 19.35
N ALA A 499 -0.04 15.26 20.61
CA ALA A 499 0.35 13.94 21.07
C ALA A 499 -0.89 13.04 21.24
N LYS A 500 -0.76 11.76 20.86
CA LYS A 500 -1.83 10.80 21.13
C LYS A 500 -1.75 10.42 22.60
N PRO A 501 -2.87 10.46 23.34
CA PRO A 501 -2.85 9.96 24.70
C PRO A 501 -2.64 8.44 24.67
N VAL A 502 -1.89 7.98 25.67
CA VAL A 502 -1.82 6.57 26.06
C VAL A 502 -3.25 6.01 26.16
N THR A 503 -3.51 4.81 25.64
CA THR A 503 -4.89 4.31 25.57
C THR A 503 -5.45 4.03 26.97
N SER A 504 -6.78 3.94 27.13
CA SER A 504 -7.39 3.55 28.41
C SER A 504 -6.91 2.19 28.91
N ALA A 505 -6.64 1.26 27.99
CA ALA A 505 -6.07 -0.05 28.27
C ALA A 505 -4.63 0.07 28.82
N ASP A 506 -3.82 0.94 28.20
CA ASP A 506 -2.44 1.18 28.61
C ASP A 506 -2.38 1.88 29.98
N ARG A 507 -3.21 2.91 30.22
CA ARG A 507 -3.33 3.55 31.56
C ARG A 507 -3.73 2.55 32.65
N ARG A 508 -4.66 1.65 32.33
CA ARG A 508 -5.07 0.57 33.25
C ARG A 508 -3.92 -0.42 33.48
N TYR A 509 -3.12 -0.70 32.45
CA TYR A 509 -1.95 -1.56 32.58
C TYR A 509 -0.92 -0.93 33.52
N ILE A 510 -0.52 0.32 33.24
CA ILE A 510 0.48 1.08 34.01
C ILE A 510 0.09 1.15 35.49
N ARG A 511 -1.19 1.39 35.80
CA ARG A 511 -1.67 1.41 37.20
C ARG A 511 -1.59 0.07 37.93
N LYS A 512 -1.67 -1.04 37.21
CA LYS A 512 -1.82 -2.39 37.77
C LYS A 512 -0.53 -3.21 37.84
N HIS A 513 0.55 -2.75 37.23
CA HIS A 513 1.78 -3.52 37.08
C HIS A 513 2.97 -2.71 37.60
N GLU A 514 3.90 -3.40 38.26
CA GLU A 514 5.16 -2.83 38.78
C GLU A 514 6.07 -2.31 37.65
N GLU A 515 5.98 -2.91 36.46
CA GLU A 515 6.66 -2.46 35.25
C GLU A 515 5.73 -1.55 34.45
N PRO A 516 5.91 -0.21 34.44
CA PRO A 516 4.98 0.74 33.84
C PRO A 516 5.11 0.81 32.31
N ILE A 517 5.43 -0.30 31.64
CA ILE A 517 5.64 -0.37 30.20
C ILE A 517 4.52 -1.23 29.57
N PRO A 518 3.45 -0.63 29.03
CA PRO A 518 2.31 -1.35 28.47
C PRO A 518 2.69 -2.24 27.28
N PRO A 519 1.88 -3.25 26.96
CA PRO A 519 2.14 -4.11 25.81
C PRO A 519 2.12 -3.34 24.49
N ALA A 520 2.81 -3.87 23.47
CA ALA A 520 2.85 -3.27 22.15
C ALA A 520 1.42 -3.05 21.59
N PRO A 521 1.11 -1.85 21.04
CA PRO A 521 -0.20 -1.55 20.51
C PRO A 521 -0.57 -2.47 19.34
N MET A 522 -1.88 -2.64 19.11
CA MET A 522 -2.39 -3.42 17.98
C MET A 522 -2.19 -2.67 16.66
N LEU A 523 -0.99 -2.78 16.09
CA LEU A 523 -0.63 -2.19 14.80
C LEU A 523 -0.89 -3.16 13.63
N SER A 524 -1.25 -2.60 12.47
CA SER A 524 -1.50 -3.36 11.24
C SER A 524 -0.23 -3.96 10.63
N ASN A 525 0.91 -3.28 10.78
CA ASN A 525 2.22 -3.78 10.32
C ASN A 525 2.82 -4.74 11.38
N PRO A 526 2.99 -6.04 11.06
CA PRO A 526 3.52 -7.02 11.99
C PRO A 526 5.02 -6.84 12.30
N VAL A 527 5.81 -6.22 11.42
CA VAL A 527 7.24 -5.93 11.66
C VAL A 527 7.37 -4.92 12.79
N VAL A 528 6.66 -3.79 12.68
CA VAL A 528 6.64 -2.74 13.72
C VAL A 528 6.19 -3.29 15.07
N ARG A 529 5.13 -4.11 15.07
CA ARG A 529 4.61 -4.70 16.31
C ARG A 529 5.64 -5.59 17.00
N LYS A 530 6.45 -6.33 16.23
CA LYS A 530 7.55 -7.14 16.78
C LYS A 530 8.67 -6.25 17.31
N ALA A 531 9.07 -5.22 16.57
CA ALA A 531 10.10 -4.28 17.03
C ALA A 531 9.72 -3.65 18.39
N ILE A 532 8.49 -3.14 18.54
CA ILE A 532 8.02 -2.60 19.83
C ILE A 532 8.05 -3.67 20.93
N HIS A 533 7.67 -4.91 20.62
CA HIS A 533 7.68 -6.00 21.61
C HIS A 533 9.09 -6.32 22.10
N GLU A 534 10.10 -6.32 21.22
CA GLU A 534 11.48 -6.63 21.60
C GLU A 534 12.14 -5.43 22.31
N VAL A 535 11.94 -4.20 21.84
CA VAL A 535 12.37 -2.97 22.55
C VAL A 535 11.78 -2.93 23.97
N ARG A 536 10.49 -3.26 24.11
CA ARG A 536 9.83 -3.40 25.42
C ARG A 536 10.53 -4.40 26.34
N ARG A 537 11.04 -5.52 25.82
CA ARG A 537 11.77 -6.52 26.64
C ARG A 537 13.09 -5.96 27.15
N HIS A 538 13.82 -5.20 26.33
CA HIS A 538 15.05 -4.52 26.76
C HIS A 538 14.75 -3.51 27.86
N LEU A 539 13.69 -2.71 27.70
CA LEU A 539 13.27 -1.74 28.73
C LEU A 539 12.81 -2.40 30.03
N ILE A 540 12.08 -3.51 29.97
CA ILE A 540 11.69 -4.26 31.17
C ILE A 540 12.91 -4.84 31.88
N ALA A 541 13.86 -5.41 31.14
CA ALA A 541 15.09 -5.94 31.72
C ALA A 541 15.88 -4.84 32.45
N TRP A 542 15.99 -3.65 31.83
CA TRP A 542 16.57 -2.48 32.45
C TRP A 542 15.80 -2.04 33.69
N TRP A 543 14.47 -1.89 33.58
CA TRP A 543 13.62 -1.46 34.69
C TRP A 543 13.71 -2.40 35.89
N ARG A 544 13.72 -3.72 35.67
CA ARG A 544 13.88 -4.70 36.74
C ARG A 544 15.23 -4.61 37.44
N ARG A 545 16.28 -4.24 36.71
CA ARG A 545 17.65 -4.15 37.26
C ARG A 545 17.90 -2.83 37.98
N PHE A 546 17.37 -1.72 37.46
CA PHE A 546 17.74 -0.36 37.91
C PHE A 546 16.56 0.48 38.43
N GLY A 547 15.32 -0.01 38.34
CA GLY A 547 14.13 0.61 38.90
C GLY A 547 13.69 1.94 38.27
N ARG A 548 14.25 2.32 37.10
CA ARG A 548 14.00 3.63 36.48
C ARG A 548 14.03 3.61 34.96
N ALA A 549 13.38 4.59 34.34
CA ALA A 549 13.51 4.88 32.92
C ALA A 549 14.92 5.43 32.60
N PRO A 550 15.42 5.27 31.36
CA PRO A 550 16.55 6.07 30.90
C PRO A 550 16.15 7.55 30.85
N ASP A 551 17.11 8.45 31.05
CA ASP A 551 16.89 9.89 30.99
C ASP A 551 16.75 10.38 29.53
N ARG A 552 17.39 9.67 28.59
CA ARG A 552 17.35 9.98 27.16
C ARG A 552 17.33 8.70 26.33
N ILE A 553 16.58 8.68 25.24
CA ILE A 553 16.57 7.58 24.26
C ILE A 553 16.94 8.14 22.89
N VAL A 554 17.87 7.50 22.20
CA VAL A 554 18.25 7.82 20.83
C VAL A 554 17.98 6.62 19.94
N ILE A 555 17.27 6.86 18.83
CA ILE A 555 16.88 5.80 17.89
C ILE A 555 17.46 6.12 16.52
N GLU A 556 18.06 5.13 15.85
CA GLU A 556 18.44 5.31 14.46
C GLU A 556 17.21 5.44 13.54
N TYR A 557 17.21 6.47 12.72
CA TYR A 557 16.12 6.81 11.82
C TYR A 557 16.64 6.96 10.38
N VAL A 558 15.95 6.32 9.43
CA VAL A 558 16.28 6.43 7.98
C VAL A 558 15.68 7.70 7.38
N ARG A 559 15.73 8.83 8.07
CA ARG A 559 15.50 10.12 7.40
C ARG A 559 16.83 10.70 6.96
N SER A 560 16.86 11.19 5.73
CA SER A 560 17.84 12.18 5.30
C SER A 560 17.83 13.36 6.28
N ALA A 561 18.92 14.13 6.33
CA ALA A 561 18.93 15.41 7.04
C ALA A 561 17.68 16.23 6.74
N THR A 562 17.44 17.29 7.52
CA THR A 562 16.85 18.49 6.94
C THR A 562 17.68 18.79 5.69
N GLN A 563 17.20 18.34 4.54
CA GLN A 563 17.89 18.50 3.28
C GLN A 563 18.04 20.00 3.10
N PRO A 564 19.20 20.49 2.62
CA PRO A 564 19.33 21.90 2.27
C PRO A 564 18.09 22.31 1.46
N GLU A 565 17.55 23.49 1.72
CA GLU A 565 16.28 23.94 1.13
C GLU A 565 16.25 23.71 -0.38
N LYS A 566 17.37 24.00 -1.05
CA LYS A 566 17.60 23.74 -2.47
C LYS A 566 17.33 22.27 -2.86
N VAL A 567 17.95 21.30 -2.19
CA VAL A 567 17.82 19.85 -2.48
C VAL A 567 16.39 19.36 -2.25
N ARG A 568 15.73 19.86 -1.19
CA ARG A 568 14.33 19.54 -0.90
C ARG A 568 13.42 20.08 -2.00
N ASN A 569 13.59 21.34 -2.39
CA ASN A 569 12.79 21.99 -3.42
C ASN A 569 13.01 21.31 -4.79
N GLU A 570 14.25 20.98 -5.16
CA GLU A 570 14.57 20.21 -6.36
C GLU A 570 13.91 18.82 -6.37
N THR A 571 13.90 18.13 -5.22
CA THR A 571 13.25 16.81 -5.09
C THR A 571 11.72 16.93 -5.22
N LEU A 572 11.11 17.92 -4.58
CA LEU A 572 9.68 18.20 -4.71
C LEU A 572 9.31 18.57 -6.14
N ALA A 573 10.07 19.46 -6.78
CA ALA A 573 9.88 19.86 -8.17
C ALA A 573 9.98 18.65 -9.11
N ARG A 574 10.97 17.77 -8.91
CA ARG A 574 11.10 16.52 -9.66
C ARG A 574 9.88 15.61 -9.48
N ASN A 575 9.40 15.41 -8.25
CA ASN A 575 8.23 14.57 -7.99
C ASN A 575 6.97 15.14 -8.67
N ARG A 576 6.82 16.47 -8.71
CA ARG A 576 5.70 17.13 -9.40
C ARG A 576 5.82 17.06 -10.91
N ARG A 577 7.02 17.24 -11.48
CA ARG A 577 7.28 17.01 -12.90
C ARG A 577 6.88 15.59 -13.31
N ARG A 578 7.28 14.60 -12.51
CA ARG A 578 6.85 13.20 -12.70
C ARG A 578 5.34 13.05 -12.66
N GLU A 579 4.67 13.65 -11.66
CA GLU A 579 3.22 13.60 -11.56
C GLU A 579 2.51 14.27 -12.76
N GLY A 580 3.04 15.41 -13.23
CA GLY A 580 2.56 16.08 -14.43
C GLY A 580 2.70 15.22 -15.69
N ILE A 581 3.83 14.53 -15.87
CA ILE A 581 4.03 13.56 -16.95
C ILE A 581 2.99 12.43 -16.84
N ARG A 582 2.77 11.88 -15.65
CA ARG A 582 1.77 10.81 -15.43
C ARG A 582 0.35 11.29 -15.80
N LYS A 583 -0.04 12.50 -15.40
CA LYS A 583 -1.34 13.09 -15.75
C LYS A 583 -1.49 13.30 -17.26
N ARG A 584 -0.46 13.81 -17.93
CA ARG A 584 -0.46 13.95 -19.40
C ARG A 584 -0.62 12.62 -20.11
N ILE A 585 0.02 11.55 -19.62
CA ILE A 585 -0.16 10.20 -20.18
C ILE A 585 -1.61 9.73 -19.99
N ILE A 586 -2.21 9.96 -18.82
CA ILE A 586 -3.61 9.61 -18.55
C ILE A 586 -4.55 10.33 -19.54
N GLU A 587 -4.32 11.61 -19.79
CA GLU A 587 -5.13 12.41 -20.72
C GLU A 587 -4.89 11.99 -22.19
N GLN A 588 -3.63 11.85 -22.60
CA GLN A 588 -3.22 11.52 -23.97
C GLN A 588 -3.82 10.19 -24.45
N PHE A 589 -3.96 9.21 -23.56
CA PHE A 589 -4.48 7.88 -23.88
C PHE A 589 -5.88 7.62 -23.29
N ASP A 590 -6.61 8.67 -22.89
CA ASP A 590 -7.98 8.60 -22.34
C ASP A 590 -8.18 7.55 -21.22
N LEU A 591 -7.22 7.47 -20.31
CA LEU A 591 -7.18 6.48 -19.24
C LEU A 591 -8.03 6.89 -18.02
N ALA A 592 -8.66 8.06 -18.06
CA ALA A 592 -9.40 8.63 -16.93
C ALA A 592 -10.61 7.77 -16.50
N THR A 593 -11.17 6.99 -17.43
CA THR A 593 -12.29 6.06 -17.20
C THR A 593 -11.86 4.77 -16.49
N LEU A 594 -10.56 4.48 -16.46
CA LEU A 594 -10.01 3.29 -15.80
C LEU A 594 -9.87 3.49 -14.29
N SER A 595 -9.78 2.40 -13.52
CA SER A 595 -9.46 2.46 -12.10
C SER A 595 -8.06 3.03 -11.86
N ARG A 596 -7.77 3.49 -10.64
CA ARG A 596 -6.45 4.03 -10.28
C ARG A 596 -5.31 3.03 -10.48
N ASN A 597 -5.58 1.75 -10.28
CA ASN A 597 -4.56 0.71 -10.46
C ASN A 597 -4.23 0.52 -11.95
N GLN A 598 -5.27 0.42 -12.79
CA GLN A 598 -5.14 0.38 -14.25
C GLN A 598 -4.40 1.61 -14.77
N GLN A 599 -4.82 2.83 -14.37
CA GLN A 599 -4.13 4.07 -14.73
C GLN A 599 -2.65 4.00 -14.37
N SER A 600 -2.31 3.55 -13.15
CA SER A 600 -0.91 3.46 -12.71
C SER A 600 -0.09 2.48 -13.53
N ARG A 601 -0.68 1.36 -13.96
CA ARG A 601 0.01 0.31 -14.73
C ARG A 601 0.15 0.70 -16.20
N ALA A 602 -0.88 1.25 -16.84
CA ALA A 602 -0.79 1.84 -18.18
C ALA A 602 0.27 2.94 -18.25
N VAL A 603 0.25 3.86 -17.27
CA VAL A 603 1.26 4.91 -17.17
C VAL A 603 2.66 4.33 -16.99
N GLU A 604 2.82 3.31 -16.14
CA GLU A 604 4.10 2.60 -15.98
C GLU A 604 4.59 2.00 -17.31
N ARG A 605 3.72 1.33 -18.08
CA ARG A 605 4.08 0.77 -19.40
C ARG A 605 4.52 1.86 -20.37
N VAL A 606 3.77 2.97 -20.47
CA VAL A 606 4.14 4.09 -21.35
C VAL A 606 5.49 4.71 -20.93
N LEU A 607 5.72 4.90 -19.64
CA LEU A 607 7.00 5.42 -19.14
C LEU A 607 8.17 4.49 -19.50
N LEU A 608 8.00 3.18 -19.33
CA LEU A 608 9.02 2.20 -19.72
C LEU A 608 9.22 2.14 -21.24
N CYS A 609 8.14 2.23 -22.01
CA CYS A 609 8.17 2.31 -23.48
C CYS A 609 9.01 3.49 -23.94
N ARG A 610 8.75 4.69 -23.40
CA ARG A 610 9.55 5.89 -23.66
C ARG A 610 11.01 5.66 -23.30
N GLN A 611 11.27 5.22 -22.06
CA GLN A 611 12.62 5.01 -21.57
C GLN A 611 13.44 4.06 -22.44
N GLN A 612 12.80 3.08 -23.07
CA GLN A 612 13.43 2.07 -23.93
C GLN A 612 13.55 2.50 -25.40
N GLY A 613 13.05 3.68 -25.79
CA GLY A 613 13.04 4.13 -27.18
C GLY A 613 11.98 3.45 -28.04
N GLY A 614 10.87 2.98 -27.44
CA GLY A 614 9.75 2.39 -28.18
C GLY A 614 10.03 0.98 -28.71
N ILE A 615 10.86 0.21 -28.01
CA ILE A 615 11.17 -1.18 -28.35
C ILE A 615 11.03 -2.09 -27.13
N CYS A 616 10.77 -3.37 -27.38
CA CYS A 616 10.85 -4.44 -26.40
C CYS A 616 12.28 -4.57 -25.87
N ALA A 617 12.44 -4.55 -24.55
CA ALA A 617 13.76 -4.64 -23.95
C ALA A 617 14.51 -5.93 -24.32
N TYR A 618 13.80 -7.06 -24.51
CA TYR A 618 14.43 -8.37 -24.73
C TYR A 618 14.57 -8.75 -26.20
N THR A 619 13.53 -8.49 -27.01
CA THR A 619 13.50 -8.93 -28.42
C THR A 619 13.86 -7.82 -29.40
N GLY A 620 13.75 -6.55 -28.99
CA GLY A 620 13.94 -5.39 -29.87
C GLY A 620 12.72 -5.06 -30.74
N ASP A 621 11.63 -5.84 -30.64
CA ASP A 621 10.41 -5.59 -31.40
C ASP A 621 9.84 -4.20 -31.10
N PRO A 622 9.32 -3.47 -32.10
CA PRO A 622 8.78 -2.13 -31.90
C PRO A 622 7.52 -2.16 -31.02
N ILE A 623 7.48 -1.28 -30.02
CA ILE A 623 6.34 -1.04 -29.14
C ILE A 623 5.97 0.44 -29.20
N SER A 624 4.79 0.75 -29.74
CA SER A 624 4.27 2.12 -29.71
C SER A 624 3.76 2.50 -28.32
N GLU A 625 3.77 3.79 -27.97
CA GLU A 625 3.19 4.25 -26.69
C GLU A 625 1.70 3.89 -26.58
N LYS A 626 0.97 3.88 -27.70
CA LYS A 626 -0.44 3.46 -27.72
C LYS A 626 -0.58 1.99 -27.36
N THR A 627 0.24 1.12 -27.97
CA THR A 627 0.30 -0.31 -27.64
C THR A 627 0.65 -0.52 -26.16
N ALA A 628 1.61 0.26 -25.65
CA ALA A 628 2.01 0.22 -24.25
C ALA A 628 0.88 0.67 -23.30
N ALA A 629 0.18 1.76 -23.61
CA ALA A 629 -0.96 2.23 -22.82
C ALA A 629 -2.09 1.19 -22.79
N GLU A 630 -2.45 0.63 -23.95
CA GLU A 630 -3.49 -0.39 -24.09
C GLU A 630 -3.09 -1.75 -23.48
N GLY A 631 -1.79 -2.02 -23.32
CA GLY A 631 -1.28 -3.29 -22.81
C GLY A 631 -1.44 -4.46 -23.79
N ARG A 632 -1.59 -4.18 -25.10
CA ARG A 632 -1.76 -5.21 -26.13
C ARG A 632 -0.44 -5.94 -26.38
N ASP A 633 -0.40 -7.23 -26.08
CA ASP A 633 0.76 -8.13 -26.25
C ASP A 633 2.07 -7.69 -25.59
N VAL A 634 1.99 -6.81 -24.59
CA VAL A 634 3.14 -6.32 -23.83
C VAL A 634 2.90 -6.42 -22.33
N GLU A 635 3.97 -6.67 -21.58
CA GLU A 635 3.95 -6.81 -20.13
C GLU A 635 5.16 -6.12 -19.51
N THR A 636 5.01 -5.70 -18.25
CA THR A 636 6.14 -5.21 -17.46
C THR A 636 6.78 -6.37 -16.74
N ASP A 637 8.02 -6.70 -17.10
CA ASP A 637 8.82 -7.72 -16.44
C ASP A 637 9.74 -7.12 -15.37
N HIS A 638 10.03 -7.89 -14.33
CA HIS A 638 11.08 -7.59 -13.36
C HIS A 638 12.41 -8.14 -13.85
N ILE A 639 13.37 -7.25 -14.14
CA ILE A 639 14.71 -7.59 -14.64
C ILE A 639 15.34 -8.69 -13.78
N VAL A 640 15.48 -8.42 -12.49
CA VAL A 640 15.74 -9.43 -11.47
C VAL A 640 14.40 -9.85 -10.85
N PRO A 641 14.00 -11.13 -10.94
CA PRO A 641 12.69 -11.60 -10.50
C PRO A 641 12.30 -11.08 -9.12
N LYS A 642 11.07 -10.59 -8.98
CA LYS A 642 10.59 -10.00 -7.71
C LYS A 642 10.72 -10.95 -6.52
N SER A 643 10.49 -12.25 -6.72
CA SER A 643 10.73 -13.31 -5.73
C SER A 643 12.16 -13.25 -5.16
N ARG A 644 13.14 -12.96 -6.02
CA ARG A 644 14.58 -12.95 -5.74
C ARG A 644 15.16 -11.57 -5.45
N SER A 645 14.47 -10.46 -5.72
CA SER A 645 15.00 -9.11 -5.42
C SER A 645 14.16 -8.33 -4.43
N GLN A 646 12.86 -8.62 -4.35
CA GLN A 646 11.83 -7.79 -3.72
C GLN A 646 11.80 -6.32 -4.21
N ASP A 647 12.59 -5.97 -5.23
CA ASP A 647 12.62 -4.64 -5.82
C ASP A 647 11.49 -4.52 -6.85
N ASN A 648 10.46 -3.76 -6.46
CA ASN A 648 9.33 -3.44 -7.33
C ASN A 648 9.44 -2.03 -7.96
N GLY A 649 10.59 -1.38 -7.83
CA GLY A 649 10.84 -0.06 -8.41
C GLY A 649 10.96 -0.12 -9.94
N LEU A 650 10.72 1.03 -10.60
CA LEU A 650 10.84 1.16 -12.06
C LEU A 650 12.26 0.89 -12.58
N ASN A 651 13.27 1.03 -11.72
CA ASN A 651 14.66 0.66 -12.00
C ASN A 651 14.86 -0.86 -12.14
N ASN A 652 13.98 -1.69 -11.59
CA ASN A 652 14.03 -3.15 -11.75
C ASN A 652 12.96 -3.67 -12.73
N LYS A 653 12.38 -2.79 -13.56
CA LYS A 653 11.29 -3.16 -14.47
C LYS A 653 11.61 -2.78 -15.91
N VAL A 654 11.15 -3.57 -16.87
CA VAL A 654 11.24 -3.27 -18.30
C VAL A 654 9.93 -3.64 -18.99
N LEU A 655 9.62 -2.98 -20.09
CA LEU A 655 8.50 -3.32 -20.96
C LEU A 655 8.96 -4.31 -22.02
N VAL A 656 8.28 -5.44 -22.11
CA VAL A 656 8.64 -6.53 -23.02
C VAL A 656 7.40 -7.10 -23.69
N THR A 657 7.57 -7.85 -24.77
CA THR A 657 6.48 -8.62 -25.34
C THR A 657 6.04 -9.71 -24.37
N ARG A 658 4.75 -10.04 -24.38
CA ARG A 658 4.17 -11.07 -23.51
C ARG A 658 4.86 -12.43 -23.68
N GLU A 659 5.26 -12.77 -24.90
CA GLU A 659 5.99 -13.99 -25.21
C GLU A 659 7.38 -14.01 -24.55
N ALA A 660 8.16 -12.94 -24.69
CA ALA A 660 9.48 -12.83 -24.08
C ALA A 660 9.44 -12.91 -22.55
N ASN A 661 8.45 -12.26 -21.93
CA ASN A 661 8.25 -12.32 -20.48
C ASN A 661 8.00 -13.77 -20.01
N ARG A 662 7.13 -14.49 -20.73
CA ARG A 662 6.82 -15.91 -20.43
C ARG A 662 8.04 -16.80 -20.58
N GLY A 663 8.86 -16.55 -21.61
CA GLY A 663 10.12 -17.26 -21.83
C GLY A 663 11.09 -17.15 -20.66
N LYS A 664 11.24 -15.94 -20.09
CA LYS A 664 12.16 -15.69 -18.96
C LYS A 664 11.70 -16.30 -17.63
N GLY A 665 10.41 -16.22 -17.33
CA GLY A 665 9.87 -16.75 -16.07
C GLY A 665 10.58 -16.22 -14.82
N ASN A 666 11.06 -17.12 -13.95
CA ASN A 666 11.70 -16.77 -12.67
C ASN A 666 13.25 -16.70 -12.75
N GLN A 667 13.80 -16.59 -13.97
CA GLN A 667 15.25 -16.48 -14.21
C GLN A 667 15.70 -15.02 -14.25
N THR A 668 16.96 -14.78 -13.92
CA THR A 668 17.68 -13.53 -14.26
C THR A 668 18.05 -13.52 -15.74
N LEU A 669 18.47 -12.36 -16.25
CA LEU A 669 18.82 -12.23 -17.66
C LEU A 669 20.02 -13.10 -18.05
N SER A 670 21.04 -13.19 -17.19
CA SER A 670 22.22 -14.05 -17.43
C SER A 670 21.91 -15.55 -17.38
N GLU A 671 20.87 -15.97 -16.64
CA GLU A 671 20.40 -17.36 -16.60
C GLU A 671 19.52 -17.74 -17.79
N TRP A 672 18.87 -16.76 -18.42
CA TRP A 672 17.87 -16.99 -19.47
C TRP A 672 18.40 -16.76 -20.88
N MET A 673 19.19 -15.70 -21.08
CA MET A 673 19.73 -15.32 -22.39
C MET A 673 21.06 -16.01 -22.67
N SER A 674 21.32 -16.33 -23.94
CA SER A 674 22.67 -16.66 -24.38
C SER A 674 23.58 -15.41 -24.31
N PRO A 675 24.91 -15.57 -24.25
CA PRO A 675 25.83 -14.42 -24.27
C PRO A 675 25.60 -13.46 -25.44
N GLN A 676 25.25 -14.00 -26.62
CA GLN A 676 24.94 -13.17 -27.79
C GLN A 676 23.64 -12.39 -27.61
N GLN A 677 22.57 -13.04 -27.15
CA GLN A 677 21.28 -12.37 -26.90
C GLN A 677 21.40 -11.28 -25.83
N PHE A 678 22.24 -11.52 -24.82
CA PHE A 678 22.53 -10.54 -23.78
C PHE A 678 23.30 -9.34 -24.35
N ALA A 679 24.34 -9.57 -25.16
CA ALA A 679 25.09 -8.51 -25.83
C ALA A 679 24.20 -7.65 -26.75
N ASP A 680 23.28 -8.28 -27.50
CA ASP A 680 22.33 -7.57 -28.36
C ASP A 680 21.36 -6.69 -27.53
N MET A 681 20.91 -7.19 -26.37
CA MET A 681 20.14 -6.41 -25.41
C MET A 681 20.95 -5.23 -24.84
N GLU A 682 22.18 -5.46 -24.39
CA GLU A 682 23.07 -4.41 -23.88
C GLU A 682 23.25 -3.30 -24.90
N GLN A 683 23.52 -3.65 -26.15
CA GLN A 683 23.69 -2.67 -27.23
C GLN A 683 22.42 -1.82 -27.43
N ARG A 684 21.24 -2.45 -27.46
CA ARG A 684 19.95 -1.75 -27.60
C ARG A 684 19.68 -0.79 -26.45
N LEU A 685 20.03 -1.17 -25.22
CA LEU A 685 19.75 -0.40 -24.00
C LEU A 685 20.93 0.45 -23.52
N GLN A 686 22.03 0.54 -24.28
CA GLN A 686 23.27 1.21 -23.88
C GLN A 686 23.09 2.70 -23.50
N HIS A 687 22.05 3.34 -24.02
CA HIS A 687 21.71 4.72 -23.66
C HIS A 687 21.38 4.89 -22.16
N LEU A 688 20.95 3.82 -21.48
CA LEU A 688 20.69 3.81 -20.04
C LEU A 688 21.97 3.95 -19.19
N ASP A 689 23.09 3.39 -19.64
CA ASP A 689 24.41 3.51 -18.98
C ASP A 689 24.90 4.96 -18.98
N LYS A 690 24.76 5.61 -20.13
CA LYS A 690 25.05 7.04 -20.32
C LYS A 690 24.08 7.93 -19.52
N GLY A 691 23.02 7.33 -18.97
CA GLY A 691 21.99 7.97 -18.19
C GLY A 691 21.14 8.96 -18.99
N GLN A 692 21.03 8.71 -20.30
CA GLN A 692 20.15 9.44 -21.20
C GLN A 692 18.74 8.87 -21.02
N GLY A 693 17.87 9.61 -20.34
CA GLY A 693 16.44 9.32 -20.31
C GLY A 693 15.78 9.83 -21.58
N ALA A 694 14.73 9.14 -22.05
CA ALA A 694 13.92 9.60 -23.18
C ALA A 694 13.06 10.84 -22.85
N ASP A 695 12.80 11.08 -21.56
CA ASP A 695 12.05 12.24 -21.07
C ASP A 695 12.54 12.69 -19.67
N ASP A 696 11.98 13.79 -19.15
CA ASP A 696 12.29 14.35 -17.83
C ASP A 696 11.81 13.48 -16.64
N TYR A 697 11.23 12.30 -16.90
CA TYR A 697 10.73 11.43 -15.85
C TYR A 697 11.88 10.72 -15.12
N PHE A 698 12.81 10.12 -15.87
CA PHE A 698 13.92 9.35 -15.34
C PHE A 698 15.16 10.21 -15.16
N SER A 699 15.71 10.23 -13.94
CA SER A 699 16.99 10.89 -13.72
C SER A 699 18.15 10.02 -14.19
N LYS A 700 19.33 10.62 -14.42
CA LYS A 700 20.57 9.89 -14.72
C LYS A 700 20.82 8.72 -13.76
N LYS A 701 20.49 8.92 -12.47
CA LYS A 701 20.61 7.91 -11.41
C LYS A 701 19.61 6.76 -11.55
N ASP A 702 18.39 7.03 -12.05
CA ASP A 702 17.39 5.98 -12.26
C ASP A 702 17.79 5.09 -13.44
N CYS A 703 18.29 5.68 -14.52
CA CYS A 703 18.82 4.96 -15.67
C CYS A 703 20.05 4.12 -15.30
N GLY A 704 21.04 4.71 -14.59
CA GLY A 704 22.22 3.97 -14.14
C GLY A 704 21.88 2.79 -13.21
N ARG A 705 20.93 2.96 -12.28
CA ARG A 705 20.46 1.83 -11.45
C ARG A 705 19.75 0.74 -12.24
N LYS A 706 19.03 1.11 -13.30
CA LYS A 706 18.41 0.12 -14.20
C LYS A 706 19.48 -0.64 -14.96
N TRP A 707 20.48 0.07 -15.47
CA TRP A 707 21.65 -0.53 -16.11
C TRP A 707 22.36 -1.52 -15.17
N GLU A 708 22.64 -1.13 -13.93
CA GLU A 708 23.19 -2.05 -12.91
C GLU A 708 22.31 -3.30 -12.70
N ASN A 709 20.98 -3.14 -12.69
CA ASN A 709 20.07 -4.28 -12.54
C ASN A 709 20.05 -5.21 -13.75
N LEU A 710 20.26 -4.71 -14.99
CA LEU A 710 20.36 -5.55 -16.19
C LEU A 710 21.53 -6.53 -16.11
N HIS A 711 22.63 -6.13 -15.47
CA HIS A 711 23.85 -6.91 -15.28
C HIS A 711 23.88 -7.66 -13.95
N ARG A 712 22.82 -7.54 -13.15
CA ARG A 712 22.77 -8.14 -11.83
C ARG A 712 22.50 -9.62 -11.96
N GLU A 713 23.49 -10.42 -11.59
CA GLU A 713 23.31 -11.83 -11.33
C GLU A 713 22.38 -12.06 -10.14
N ALA A 714 21.87 -13.29 -10.02
CA ALA A 714 21.04 -13.70 -8.91
C ALA A 714 21.61 -13.23 -7.56
N PRO A 715 20.90 -12.35 -6.82
CA PRO A 715 21.42 -11.90 -5.54
C PRO A 715 21.57 -13.09 -4.60
N THR A 716 22.75 -13.22 -3.97
CA THR A 716 22.92 -14.12 -2.83
C THR A 716 21.95 -13.73 -1.72
N THR A 717 21.58 -14.68 -0.86
CA THR A 717 20.64 -14.55 0.28
C THR A 717 20.90 -13.32 1.17
N GLU A 718 22.11 -12.75 1.09
CA GLU A 718 22.69 -11.63 1.85
C GLU A 718 22.45 -10.23 1.27
N ASN A 719 22.15 -10.10 -0.03
CA ASN A 719 21.94 -8.80 -0.72
C ASN A 719 20.49 -8.28 -0.64
N PHE A 720 19.60 -9.04 0.01
CA PHE A 720 18.16 -8.78 0.15
C PHE A 720 17.80 -7.73 1.22
N LEU A 721 18.74 -7.35 2.10
CA LEU A 721 18.52 -6.45 3.25
C LEU A 721 18.04 -5.04 2.83
N ASN A 722 18.33 -4.61 1.60
CA ASN A 722 17.98 -3.27 1.14
C ASN A 722 16.47 -3.03 0.95
N SER A 723 15.67 -4.08 0.75
CA SER A 723 14.20 -3.97 0.68
C SER A 723 13.55 -3.71 2.04
N GLN A 724 14.25 -4.00 3.15
CA GLN A 724 13.73 -3.89 4.51
C GLN A 724 13.88 -2.48 5.11
N PHE A 725 14.67 -1.59 4.51
CA PHE A 725 14.91 -0.24 5.06
C PHE A 725 13.65 0.61 5.25
N THR A 726 12.63 0.45 4.40
CA THR A 726 11.37 1.23 4.55
C THR A 726 10.56 0.76 5.77
N ASP A 727 10.49 -0.55 6.00
CA ASP A 727 9.79 -1.12 7.16
C ASP A 727 10.54 -0.83 8.46
N THR A 728 11.88 -0.86 8.44
CA THR A 728 12.74 -0.50 9.57
C THR A 728 12.61 0.98 9.93
N ALA A 729 12.59 1.88 8.95
CA ALA A 729 12.35 3.31 9.16
C ALA A 729 10.96 3.57 9.75
N TYR A 730 9.93 2.90 9.25
CA TYR A 730 8.58 3.02 9.80
C TYR A 730 8.51 2.44 11.23
N ALA A 731 9.19 1.33 11.51
CA ALA A 731 9.29 0.74 12.84
C ALA A 731 9.94 1.68 13.84
N ALA A 732 11.12 2.23 13.52
CA ALA A 732 11.82 3.21 14.37
C ALA A 732 10.95 4.43 14.69
N LYS A 733 10.18 4.93 13.69
CA LYS A 733 9.24 6.05 13.91
C LYS A 733 8.20 5.71 14.98
N GLN A 734 7.57 4.55 14.82
CA GLN A 734 6.46 4.13 15.66
C GLN A 734 6.93 3.72 17.05
N VAL A 735 8.11 3.10 17.15
CA VAL A 735 8.78 2.83 18.43
C VAL A 735 9.09 4.15 19.14
N GLY A 736 9.70 5.12 18.47
CA GLY A 736 10.00 6.42 19.06
C GLY A 736 8.75 7.16 19.54
N GLN A 737 7.66 7.15 18.75
CA GLN A 737 6.39 7.72 19.19
C GLN A 737 5.83 7.00 20.43
N TRP A 738 5.81 5.66 20.41
CA TRP A 738 5.34 4.85 21.54
C TRP A 738 6.16 5.11 22.82
N LEU A 739 7.49 5.23 22.71
CA LEU A 739 8.37 5.52 23.85
C LEU A 739 8.12 6.90 24.46
N ARG A 740 7.91 7.93 23.63
CA ARG A 740 7.53 9.27 24.11
C ARG A 740 6.28 9.21 24.96
N GLU A 741 5.23 8.57 24.43
CA GLU A 741 3.93 8.48 25.09
C GLU A 741 3.98 7.65 26.37
N VAL A 742 4.74 6.53 26.37
CA VAL A 742 4.76 5.58 27.49
C VAL A 742 5.68 5.99 28.63
N LEU A 743 6.90 6.45 28.33
CA LEU A 743 7.93 6.66 29.34
C LEU A 743 8.02 8.11 29.81
N TYR A 744 7.63 9.06 28.97
CA TYR A 744 7.85 10.50 29.20
C TYR A 744 6.56 11.30 29.12
N ASP A 745 5.39 10.65 29.24
CA ASP A 745 4.06 11.25 29.14
C ASP A 745 3.86 12.16 27.90
N GLY A 746 4.55 11.85 26.82
CA GLY A 746 4.54 12.66 25.60
C GLY A 746 5.43 13.91 25.65
N GLU A 747 6.44 13.95 26.52
CA GLU A 747 7.41 15.06 26.69
C GLU A 747 6.72 16.36 27.16
N ARG A 748 5.74 16.23 28.06
CA ARG A 748 4.92 17.33 28.62
C ARG A 748 5.68 18.28 29.54
N ASP A 749 6.80 17.82 30.09
CA ASP A 749 7.74 18.63 30.86
C ASP A 749 8.52 19.64 29.99
N GLY A 750 8.31 19.63 28.67
CA GLY A 750 9.00 20.49 27.72
C GLY A 750 10.41 20.01 27.37
N GLN A 751 10.84 18.87 27.93
CA GLN A 751 12.15 18.28 27.64
C GLN A 751 12.02 17.16 26.60
N ARG A 752 12.91 17.18 25.61
CA ARG A 752 12.90 16.18 24.55
C ARG A 752 13.75 14.98 24.94
N HIS A 753 13.09 13.94 25.43
CA HIS A 753 13.74 12.70 25.88
C HIS A 753 14.02 11.70 24.75
N VAL A 754 13.20 11.65 23.70
CA VAL A 754 13.33 10.68 22.59
C VAL A 754 13.83 11.37 21.32
N LEU A 755 15.13 11.20 21.08
CA LEU A 755 15.88 11.72 19.96
C LEU A 755 16.02 10.69 18.84
N THR A 756 16.39 11.18 17.66
CA THR A 756 16.59 10.36 16.47
C THR A 756 17.89 10.74 15.77
N THR A 757 18.65 9.75 15.33
CA THR A 757 19.88 9.93 14.52
C THR A 757 19.74 9.32 13.12
N LYS A 758 20.77 9.39 12.28
CA LYS A 758 20.81 8.79 10.93
C LYS A 758 21.83 7.67 10.87
N GLY A 759 21.56 6.63 10.09
CA GLY A 759 22.54 5.57 9.85
C GLY A 759 23.85 6.03 9.21
N SER A 760 23.81 7.11 8.41
CA SER A 760 25.05 7.71 7.89
C SER A 760 25.94 8.25 9.01
N TYR A 761 25.35 8.79 10.09
CA TYR A 761 26.07 9.29 11.25
C TYR A 761 26.56 8.14 12.12
N THR A 762 25.73 7.11 12.34
CA THR A 762 26.16 5.88 13.01
C THR A 762 27.40 5.29 12.34
N SER A 763 27.38 5.14 11.01
CA SER A 763 28.52 4.60 10.25
C SER A 763 29.77 5.49 10.32
N ILE A 764 29.57 6.80 10.42
CA ILE A 764 30.65 7.78 10.51
C ILE A 764 31.34 7.68 11.88
N LEU A 765 30.57 7.68 12.97
CA LEU A 765 31.09 7.61 14.33
C LEU A 765 31.75 6.26 14.57
N ARG A 766 31.14 5.19 14.06
CA ARG A 766 31.73 3.84 14.09
C ARG A 766 33.13 3.81 13.47
N ASN A 767 33.34 4.52 12.36
CA ASN A 767 34.65 4.58 11.71
C ASN A 767 35.63 5.49 12.48
N ASP A 768 35.18 6.68 12.91
CA ASP A 768 36.05 7.62 13.64
C ASP A 768 36.55 7.05 14.97
N TRP A 769 35.72 6.26 15.64
CA TRP A 769 36.03 5.64 16.94
C TRP A 769 36.65 4.24 16.82
N GLY A 770 37.05 3.82 15.61
CA GLY A 770 37.72 2.53 15.40
C GLY A 770 36.87 1.30 15.71
N LEU A 771 35.54 1.41 15.60
CA LEU A 771 34.55 0.35 15.90
C LEU A 771 34.10 -0.41 14.64
N SER A 772 34.82 -0.30 13.52
CA SER A 772 34.42 -0.90 12.24
C SER A 772 34.81 -2.38 12.14
N GLU A 773 34.01 -3.22 11.45
CA GLU A 773 34.25 -4.68 11.32
C GLU A 773 35.68 -5.03 10.86
N SER A 774 36.28 -4.26 9.95
CA SER A 774 37.66 -4.49 9.48
C SER A 774 38.72 -4.24 10.55
N ASP A 775 38.41 -3.39 11.53
CA ASP A 775 39.28 -3.12 12.66
C ASP A 775 39.08 -4.16 13.78
N LEU A 776 37.86 -4.69 13.91
CA LEU A 776 37.48 -5.75 14.86
C LEU A 776 38.09 -7.11 14.48
N ASP A 777 38.03 -7.48 13.18
CA ASP A 777 38.62 -8.73 12.65
C ASP A 777 40.13 -8.82 12.87
N ARG A 778 40.85 -7.69 12.78
CA ARG A 778 42.30 -7.63 13.03
C ARG A 778 42.71 -8.05 14.45
N GLN A 779 41.81 -7.90 15.41
CA GLN A 779 42.06 -8.19 16.82
C GLN A 779 41.49 -9.55 17.26
N TRP A 780 40.41 -10.03 16.61
CA TRP A 780 39.87 -11.37 16.83
C TRP A 780 40.67 -12.49 16.14
N HIS A 781 41.48 -12.15 15.12
CA HIS A 781 42.33 -13.08 14.39
C HIS A 781 43.83 -12.82 14.60
N GLU A 782 44.25 -12.59 15.86
CA GLU A 782 45.67 -12.51 16.22
C GLU A 782 46.35 -13.90 16.25
N ILE A 783 46.07 -14.77 15.27
CA ILE A 783 46.87 -15.98 14.95
C ILE A 783 46.69 -16.28 13.45
N THR A 784 47.39 -15.58 12.56
CA THR A 784 48.00 -16.14 11.34
C THR A 784 48.86 -15.08 10.66
N GLU A 785 50.01 -15.55 10.14
CA GLU A 785 51.17 -14.79 9.69
C GLU A 785 50.90 -13.68 8.64
N PRO A 786 51.77 -12.66 8.56
CA PRO A 786 51.61 -11.56 7.61
C PRO A 786 51.96 -12.02 6.18
N ASP A 787 51.10 -11.67 5.21
CA ASP A 787 51.26 -12.02 3.79
C ASP A 787 51.55 -10.75 2.94
N GLU A 788 52.59 -10.83 2.11
CA GLU A 788 53.37 -9.71 1.56
C GLU A 788 52.80 -9.02 0.30
N ASN A 789 51.54 -9.22 -0.08
CA ASN A 789 51.01 -8.67 -1.34
C ASN A 789 49.97 -7.55 -1.17
N GLU A 790 50.46 -6.30 -1.13
CA GLU A 790 49.65 -5.08 -1.32
C GLU A 790 49.57 -4.69 -2.80
N GLY A 791 48.41 -4.85 -3.44
CA GLY A 791 48.27 -4.30 -4.80
C GLY A 791 47.03 -4.60 -5.62
N ASP A 792 45.80 -4.53 -5.08
CA ASP A 792 44.61 -4.27 -5.92
C ASP A 792 43.39 -3.80 -5.09
N ASN A 793 42.62 -2.86 -5.64
CA ASN A 793 41.37 -2.35 -5.08
C ASN A 793 40.21 -3.36 -5.24
N GLN A 794 40.28 -4.25 -6.24
CA GLN A 794 39.32 -5.32 -6.48
C GLN A 794 39.48 -6.46 -5.45
N SER A 795 40.72 -6.84 -5.12
CA SER A 795 41.02 -7.83 -4.07
C SER A 795 40.65 -7.33 -2.65
N ARG A 796 40.80 -6.03 -2.37
CA ARG A 796 40.32 -5.40 -1.13
C ARG A 796 38.79 -5.42 -1.00
N ARG A 797 38.03 -5.20 -2.10
CA ARG A 797 36.55 -5.32 -2.11
C ARG A 797 36.09 -6.77 -1.94
N ALA A 798 36.75 -7.72 -2.60
CA ALA A 798 36.43 -9.14 -2.48
C ALA A 798 36.71 -9.69 -1.07
N ARG A 799 37.79 -9.27 -0.40
CA ARG A 799 38.04 -9.56 1.04
C ARG A 799 36.98 -8.91 1.94
N LYS A 800 36.55 -7.68 1.64
CA LYS A 800 35.51 -6.96 2.41
C LYS A 800 34.11 -7.57 2.27
N GLU A 801 33.85 -8.32 1.21
CA GLU A 801 32.62 -9.11 1.05
C GLU A 801 32.73 -10.51 1.66
N LYS A 802 33.90 -11.17 1.58
CA LYS A 802 34.14 -12.50 2.20
C LYS A 802 34.29 -12.49 3.72
N ASN A 803 34.80 -11.42 4.33
CA ASN A 803 35.10 -11.36 5.77
C ASN A 803 34.02 -10.69 6.64
N LYS A 804 32.88 -10.26 6.07
CA LYS A 804 31.76 -9.83 6.94
C LYS A 804 31.17 -11.05 7.61
N ASN A 805 31.70 -11.43 8.76
CA ASN A 805 31.23 -12.54 9.56
C ASN A 805 29.88 -12.16 10.23
N ARG A 806 28.82 -12.08 9.42
CA ARG A 806 27.44 -11.73 9.86
C ARG A 806 26.80 -12.78 10.77
N ALA A 807 27.54 -13.84 11.13
CA ALA A 807 27.20 -14.75 12.21
C ALA A 807 27.23 -14.06 13.58
N ASP A 808 27.95 -12.95 13.70
CA ASP A 808 27.99 -12.15 14.93
C ASP A 808 26.94 -11.02 14.92
N HIS A 809 25.95 -11.13 15.81
CA HIS A 809 24.90 -10.13 16.00
C HIS A 809 25.32 -8.97 16.92
N LEU A 810 26.53 -9.00 17.49
CA LEU A 810 27.04 -7.97 18.40
C LEU A 810 27.21 -6.60 17.73
N HIS A 811 27.39 -6.56 16.40
CA HIS A 811 27.47 -5.30 15.66
C HIS A 811 26.25 -4.38 15.88
N HIS A 812 25.05 -4.94 16.11
CA HIS A 812 23.85 -4.14 16.46
C HIS A 812 24.00 -3.41 17.81
N ALA A 813 24.68 -4.01 18.79
CA ALA A 813 24.94 -3.34 20.06
C ALA A 813 26.03 -2.26 19.93
N ILE A 814 27.06 -2.50 19.11
CA ILE A 814 28.09 -1.51 18.79
C ILE A 814 27.47 -0.30 18.08
N ASP A 815 26.54 -0.56 17.15
CA ASP A 815 25.76 0.47 16.48
C ASP A 815 24.92 1.26 17.47
N ALA A 816 24.29 0.58 18.43
CA ALA A 816 23.55 1.22 19.50
C ALA A 816 24.42 2.16 20.36
N VAL A 817 25.71 1.87 20.59
CA VAL A 817 26.64 2.81 21.24
C VAL A 817 26.80 4.08 20.42
N CYS A 818 27.11 3.93 19.12
CA CYS A 818 27.25 5.06 18.20
C CYS A 818 25.96 5.91 18.14
N ILE A 819 24.81 5.24 18.18
CA ILE A 819 23.50 5.88 18.19
C ILE A 819 23.29 6.72 19.46
N ALA A 820 23.68 6.21 20.63
CA ALA A 820 23.48 6.90 21.91
C ALA A 820 24.12 8.30 21.96
N PHE A 821 25.29 8.46 21.33
CA PHE A 821 26.07 9.69 21.34
C PHE A 821 25.89 10.59 20.12
N ALA A 822 25.29 10.08 19.04
CA ALA A 822 25.16 10.84 17.80
C ALA A 822 24.48 12.22 17.93
N PRO A 823 23.50 12.45 18.84
CA PRO A 823 22.92 13.79 19.04
C PRO A 823 23.91 14.83 19.59
N ASP A 824 24.88 14.40 20.40
CA ASP A 824 25.85 15.30 21.02
C ASP A 824 26.86 15.80 19.96
N GLU A 825 27.14 14.99 18.94
CA GLU A 825 28.00 15.32 17.81
C GLU A 825 27.27 15.90 16.59
N LEU A 826 25.93 16.06 16.67
CA LEU A 826 25.07 16.35 15.52
C LEU A 826 25.51 17.61 14.77
N GLN A 827 25.90 18.66 15.49
CA GLN A 827 26.30 19.94 14.89
C GLN A 827 27.60 19.80 14.09
N GLN A 828 28.60 19.09 14.64
CA GLN A 828 29.87 18.83 13.97
C GLN A 828 29.69 17.91 12.75
N LEU A 829 28.88 16.87 12.91
CA LEU A 829 28.49 15.95 11.84
C LEU A 829 27.74 16.65 10.69
N ALA A 830 26.82 17.57 11.02
CA ALA A 830 26.08 18.36 10.05
C ALA A 830 26.98 19.35 9.31
N TRP A 831 27.81 20.11 10.03
CA TRP A 831 28.76 21.05 9.42
C TRP A 831 29.77 20.34 8.52
N SER A 832 30.29 19.20 8.97
CA SER A 832 31.17 18.39 8.16
C SER A 832 30.51 17.92 6.87
N ALA A 833 29.29 17.39 6.95
CA ALA A 833 28.55 16.93 5.78
C ALA A 833 28.26 18.09 4.81
N GLN A 834 27.88 19.26 5.34
CA GLN A 834 27.65 20.46 4.54
C GLN A 834 28.93 20.95 3.85
N LYS A 835 30.07 21.00 4.56
CA LYS A 835 31.38 21.36 3.98
C LYS A 835 31.78 20.38 2.88
N GLN A 836 31.57 19.08 3.10
CA GLN A 836 31.84 18.05 2.10
C GLN A 836 30.94 18.17 0.86
N GLU A 837 29.66 18.47 1.02
CA GLU A 837 28.74 18.70 -0.09
C GLU A 837 29.09 19.96 -0.90
N ILE A 838 29.43 21.07 -0.23
CA ILE A 838 29.89 22.32 -0.86
C ILE A 838 31.20 22.08 -1.62
N ALA A 839 32.17 21.44 -0.96
CA ALA A 839 33.46 21.13 -1.56
C ALA A 839 33.30 20.16 -2.74
N ARG A 840 32.40 19.18 -2.68
CA ARG A 840 32.08 18.31 -3.82
C ARG A 840 31.49 19.10 -4.99
N ALA A 841 30.59 20.03 -4.72
CA ALA A 841 29.99 20.87 -5.75
C ALA A 841 31.03 21.79 -6.44
N GLN A 842 32.07 22.19 -5.71
CA GLN A 842 33.14 23.06 -6.21
C GLN A 842 34.32 22.30 -6.85
N LEU A 843 34.72 21.17 -6.27
CA LEU A 843 35.95 20.42 -6.61
C LEU A 843 35.69 19.13 -7.39
N GLY A 844 34.44 18.68 -7.49
CA GLY A 844 34.06 17.45 -8.20
C GLY A 844 34.32 16.12 -7.45
N TYR A 845 35.02 16.14 -6.31
CA TYR A 845 35.28 14.96 -5.47
C TYR A 845 34.94 15.18 -3.99
N TRP A 846 34.88 14.10 -3.21
CA TRP A 846 34.60 14.16 -1.76
C TRP A 846 35.92 14.33 -0.97
N PRO A 847 36.17 15.47 -0.31
CA PRO A 847 37.38 15.65 0.50
C PRO A 847 37.34 14.81 1.79
N ARG A 848 38.51 14.36 2.26
CA ARG A 848 38.65 13.64 3.54
C ARG A 848 38.21 14.54 4.69
N ARG A 849 37.45 13.96 5.62
CA ARG A 849 36.98 14.63 6.82
C ARG A 849 37.98 14.44 7.97
N LYS A 850 38.12 15.42 8.86
CA LYS A 850 38.71 15.24 10.20
C LYS A 850 37.84 14.30 11.05
N ALA A 851 38.43 13.29 11.67
CA ALA A 851 37.71 12.36 12.55
C ALA A 851 37.23 13.07 13.83
N LEU A 852 36.07 12.67 14.34
CA LEU A 852 35.55 13.16 15.61
C LEU A 852 36.15 12.37 16.79
N PRO A 853 36.49 13.03 17.92
CA PRO A 853 36.98 12.33 19.09
C PRO A 853 35.89 11.43 19.72
N PRO A 854 36.27 10.38 20.47
CA PRO A 854 35.33 9.61 21.26
C PRO A 854 34.81 10.43 22.46
N PRO A 855 33.69 10.02 23.09
CA PRO A 855 33.12 10.76 24.22
C PRO A 855 34.00 10.74 25.48
N TRP A 856 34.89 9.77 25.61
CA TRP A 856 35.93 9.74 26.65
C TRP A 856 37.11 8.84 26.22
N PRO A 857 38.30 9.00 26.83
CA PRO A 857 38.66 10.04 27.81
C PRO A 857 38.63 11.46 27.21
N PRO A 858 38.36 12.50 28.02
CA PRO A 858 38.34 13.88 27.54
C PRO A 858 39.71 14.29 26.97
N LEU A 859 39.70 14.95 25.82
CA LEU A 859 40.90 15.42 25.12
C LEU A 859 41.11 16.93 25.32
N PRO A 860 42.37 17.42 25.29
CA PRO A 860 42.65 18.86 25.27
C PRO A 860 42.16 19.50 23.96
N ASP A 861 42.00 20.84 23.94
CA ASP A 861 41.44 21.58 22.79
C ASP A 861 42.17 21.35 21.46
N ASN A 862 43.49 21.10 21.52
CA ASN A 862 44.33 20.72 20.38
C ASN A 862 45.11 19.44 20.72
N PRO A 863 44.49 18.26 20.61
CA PRO A 863 45.16 17.01 20.91
C PRO A 863 46.19 16.71 19.82
N THR A 864 47.33 16.15 20.23
CA THR A 864 48.26 15.50 19.29
C THR A 864 47.60 14.28 18.66
N ASP A 865 48.09 13.83 17.51
CA ASP A 865 47.59 12.62 16.86
C ASP A 865 47.71 11.40 17.80
N GLU A 866 48.79 11.31 18.58
CA GLU A 866 49.01 10.24 19.57
C GLU A 866 47.94 10.24 20.66
N GLN A 867 47.66 11.39 21.29
CA GLN A 867 46.59 11.54 22.28
C GLN A 867 45.21 11.19 21.72
N PHE A 868 44.93 11.59 20.46
CA PHE A 868 43.68 11.24 19.80
C PHE A 868 43.55 9.73 19.58
N GLN A 869 44.62 9.08 19.08
CA GLN A 869 44.61 7.63 18.86
C GLN A 869 44.51 6.84 20.17
N GLU A 870 45.16 7.29 21.23
CA GLU A 870 45.07 6.67 22.57
C GLU A 870 43.65 6.76 23.14
N ALA A 871 42.99 7.92 23.01
CA ALA A 871 41.60 8.07 23.44
C ALA A 871 40.66 7.15 22.63
N VAL A 872 40.83 7.08 21.31
CA VAL A 872 40.07 6.17 20.45
C VAL A 872 40.29 4.71 20.87
N ALA A 873 41.54 4.30 21.10
CA ALA A 873 41.88 2.94 21.52
C ALA A 873 41.26 2.59 22.88
N THR A 874 41.30 3.51 23.84
CA THR A 874 40.72 3.35 25.18
C THR A 874 39.21 3.16 25.11
N PHE A 875 38.52 4.05 24.41
CA PHE A 875 37.07 3.95 24.23
C PHE A 875 36.67 2.65 23.52
N ARG A 876 37.39 2.32 22.45
CA ARG A 876 37.18 1.10 21.68
C ARG A 876 37.32 -0.15 22.54
N GLN A 877 38.38 -0.27 23.33
CA GLN A 877 38.60 -1.42 24.22
C GLN A 877 37.45 -1.59 25.21
N GLN A 878 36.94 -0.49 25.76
CA GLN A 878 35.81 -0.55 26.68
C GLN A 878 34.51 -1.02 26.00
N VAL A 879 34.21 -0.51 24.81
CA VAL A 879 33.05 -0.97 24.02
C VAL A 879 33.17 -2.46 23.71
N LEU A 880 34.37 -2.93 23.37
CA LEU A 880 34.61 -4.35 23.06
C LEU A 880 34.50 -5.25 24.28
N ALA A 881 35.04 -4.83 25.42
CA ALA A 881 34.88 -5.55 26.68
C ALA A 881 33.40 -5.67 27.06
N ALA A 882 32.61 -4.61 26.89
CA ALA A 882 31.17 -4.65 27.10
C ALA A 882 30.47 -5.58 26.10
N ALA A 883 30.88 -5.59 24.84
CA ALA A 883 30.28 -6.44 23.79
C ALA A 883 30.55 -7.93 24.02
N GLN A 884 31.76 -8.30 24.48
CA GLN A 884 32.12 -9.67 24.81
C GLN A 884 31.28 -10.27 25.95
N GLN A 885 30.75 -9.43 26.84
CA GLN A 885 29.86 -9.86 27.93
C GLN A 885 28.40 -10.07 27.49
N VAL A 886 28.04 -9.68 26.26
CA VAL A 886 26.65 -9.77 25.78
C VAL A 886 26.29 -11.20 25.41
N THR A 887 25.26 -11.73 26.08
CA THR A 887 24.55 -12.91 25.59
C THR A 887 23.48 -12.51 24.60
N VAL A 888 23.62 -12.89 23.33
CA VAL A 888 22.62 -12.62 22.29
C VAL A 888 21.32 -13.38 22.60
N SER A 889 20.23 -12.64 22.86
CA SER A 889 18.92 -13.24 23.18
C SER A 889 18.19 -13.68 21.90
N HIS A 890 18.17 -14.97 21.62
CA HIS A 890 17.36 -15.54 20.54
C HIS A 890 15.92 -15.84 20.98
N ARG A 891 14.94 -15.26 20.28
CA ARG A 891 13.53 -15.58 20.53
C ARG A 891 13.21 -17.02 20.10
N PRO A 892 12.65 -17.87 20.97
CA PRO A 892 12.34 -19.25 20.62
C PRO A 892 11.25 -19.31 19.54
N VAL A 893 11.59 -19.84 18.38
CA VAL A 893 10.69 -19.93 17.21
C VAL A 893 9.80 -21.19 17.27
N LYS A 894 10.30 -22.27 17.87
CA LYS A 894 9.71 -23.62 17.81
C LYS A 894 8.67 -23.95 18.89
N ARG A 895 8.34 -23.02 19.80
CA ARG A 895 7.31 -23.26 20.86
C ARG A 895 5.87 -23.12 20.36
N LYS A 896 5.66 -22.72 19.10
CA LYS A 896 4.33 -22.49 18.55
C LYS A 896 3.73 -23.81 18.07
N ILE A 897 2.71 -24.29 18.77
CA ILE A 897 1.94 -25.51 18.41
C ILE A 897 1.03 -25.35 17.18
N THR A 898 1.03 -24.17 16.54
CA THR A 898 0.17 -23.87 15.38
C THR A 898 1.00 -23.45 14.17
N GLY A 899 0.76 -24.11 13.04
CA GLY A 899 1.50 -23.89 11.80
C GLY A 899 0.81 -24.55 10.61
N ARG A 900 1.51 -24.61 9.48
CA ARG A 900 1.10 -25.45 8.35
C ARG A 900 1.26 -26.91 8.77
N PHE A 901 0.23 -27.72 8.59
CA PHE A 901 0.23 -29.13 9.03
C PHE A 901 0.82 -30.06 7.96
N HIS A 902 0.57 -29.79 6.68
CA HIS A 902 1.05 -30.59 5.55
C HIS A 902 1.28 -29.69 4.32
N GLU A 903 2.00 -30.21 3.32
CA GLU A 903 2.14 -29.55 2.01
C GLU A 903 0.79 -29.41 1.28
N GLU A 904 0.67 -28.48 0.34
CA GLU A 904 -0.64 -28.20 -0.32
C GLU A 904 -0.97 -29.24 -1.39
N THR A 905 0.06 -29.84 -1.99
CA THR A 905 -0.07 -30.88 -2.99
C THR A 905 -0.52 -32.17 -2.33
N ALA A 906 -1.66 -32.69 -2.77
CA ALA A 906 -2.15 -34.00 -2.38
C ALA A 906 -1.69 -35.03 -3.42
N TYR A 907 -1.11 -36.13 -2.95
CA TYR A 907 -0.75 -37.30 -3.76
C TYR A 907 -1.75 -38.42 -3.47
N GLY A 908 -2.13 -39.18 -4.50
CA GLY A 908 -3.03 -40.33 -4.37
C GLY A 908 -2.45 -41.54 -5.09
N PRO A 909 -2.78 -42.77 -4.65
CA PRO A 909 -2.29 -43.98 -5.30
C PRO A 909 -2.79 -44.04 -6.75
N VAL A 910 -1.90 -44.35 -7.70
CA VAL A 910 -2.27 -44.66 -9.08
C VAL A 910 -2.74 -46.11 -9.10
N ALA A 911 -4.00 -46.34 -8.72
CA ALA A 911 -4.62 -47.66 -8.76
C ALA A 911 -5.06 -48.00 -10.19
N GLY A 912 -4.11 -48.36 -11.07
CA GLY A 912 -4.39 -48.86 -12.42
C GLY A 912 -3.25 -48.68 -13.43
N ARG A 913 -3.34 -49.38 -14.57
CA ARG A 913 -2.50 -49.12 -15.75
C ARG A 913 -2.69 -47.65 -16.16
N LEU A 914 -1.59 -46.93 -16.35
CA LEU A 914 -1.64 -45.57 -16.92
C LEU A 914 -2.37 -45.63 -18.28
N PRO A 915 -3.15 -44.60 -18.63
CA PRO A 915 -3.80 -44.57 -19.94
C PRO A 915 -2.74 -44.65 -21.05
N ARG A 916 -3.04 -45.37 -22.15
CA ARG A 916 -2.08 -45.78 -23.21
C ARG A 916 -1.21 -44.65 -23.79
N HIS A 917 -1.62 -43.38 -23.64
CA HIS A 917 -0.87 -42.20 -24.10
C HIS A 917 0.19 -41.69 -23.12
N ARG A 918 0.38 -42.33 -21.95
CA ARG A 918 1.49 -42.03 -21.03
C ARG A 918 2.50 -43.18 -21.07
N THR A 919 3.73 -42.84 -21.41
CA THR A 919 4.87 -43.76 -21.55
C THR A 919 5.66 -43.96 -20.24
N GLU A 920 5.32 -43.21 -19.20
CA GLU A 920 5.95 -43.26 -17.87
C GLU A 920 5.55 -44.56 -17.15
N ASP A 921 6.46 -45.17 -16.38
CA ASP A 921 6.14 -46.32 -15.53
C ASP A 921 5.38 -45.85 -14.28
N ALA A 922 4.23 -46.46 -13.97
CA ALA A 922 3.40 -46.11 -12.82
C ALA A 922 4.16 -46.20 -11.49
N SER A 923 5.18 -47.06 -11.41
CA SER A 923 6.05 -47.22 -10.24
C SER A 923 7.04 -46.06 -10.04
N THR A 924 7.39 -45.34 -11.11
CA THR A 924 8.36 -44.22 -11.07
C THR A 924 7.74 -42.86 -10.72
N LEU A 925 6.41 -42.76 -10.75
CA LEU A 925 5.70 -41.51 -10.45
C LEU A 925 5.73 -41.12 -8.97
N PHE A 926 6.05 -42.06 -8.07
CA PHE A 926 6.09 -41.83 -6.63
C PHE A 926 7.51 -41.59 -6.07
N THR A 927 8.57 -41.92 -6.80
CA THR A 927 9.95 -41.94 -6.25
C THR A 927 10.77 -40.68 -6.53
N ASN A 928 10.35 -39.79 -7.44
CA ASN A 928 11.19 -38.64 -7.84
C ASN A 928 10.81 -37.28 -7.22
N ARG A 929 9.94 -37.21 -6.21
CA ARG A 929 9.56 -35.95 -5.54
C ARG A 929 9.19 -36.10 -4.05
N ILE A 930 10.08 -36.69 -3.26
CA ILE A 930 10.08 -36.53 -1.79
C ILE A 930 11.23 -35.59 -1.42
#